data_AF-A0A544QT26-F1
#
_entry.id   AF-A0A544QT26-F1
#
_cell.length_a   1.000
_cell.length_b   1.000
_cell.length_c   1.000
_cell.angle_alpha   90.00
_cell.angle_beta   90.00
_cell.angle_gamma   90.00
#
_symmetry.space_group_name_H-M   'P 1'
#
loop_
_entity.id
_entity.type
_entity.pdbx_description
1 polymer ?
#
loop_
_entity_poly.entity_id
_entity_poly.type
_entity_poly.pdbx_seq_one_letter_code
_entity_poly.pdbx_strand_id
1 'polypeptide(L)'
;MNKKFLSTAIVASMVTTSTMGVGYAQEGAENDIKVTDKNTNQNVRELDGIESKQIFSAGEGSLENPYVVSNLEEFKAFRDDVNSGNNYSGKYIKLGADIDLNNEEWTPIGYGKWEQEFNSKAFRGNFDGGNHTIKNLKIITDTDYSSGLFSLAGENSYMRNINIENVIIEGSGKAVGSLIGYGKNVNVDNITVKGNINIEGNSSTGGLIGYGHTNINNCEVNAIGTITNTVGHHTGGIIGYLATRETIINTVRGNKVKNIVINGKTWFGGVVGTSDRGAEIKNNIVENVDLNSTSGIKGGVLGVANSTGGSTGNIKVLDCKVLSGTAKELPIISGVTSDSNYISGDNLEFNELDLAIKGEVYSLSSDMLGSNKKIADINEDKDLIVDEGTVAVIREGDTYKEYSSMSDAISESSGEFIEIVDNINEGLTITKDVVKKRNLPINSYINIDLNGYTLSSSTGSALNISGSSVNIKGGTISTSDSGVGAVTISNDANVRFRDINFVIGDNSSESPVQVSDGGATVTVAGTITSINLKTGGYIISNENGGKVTLKIESGSKSDNKPVSPSNVGNLINESKGNVEIVDKPSGGGSTGGGGSISKPEYTHTQIIGKDRYETAALLADKIGNYDTVILVNSDKTMADGLSAASLAGKLNAPILPVKQNKIPDSVMQRIEKAKNVYIIGGTEAISKDLENKLSDKKITRIGGETRFETSQKIAEMMGNYTEAYIVNGLTGEADAMSISSVAAKKGAPIIVTDGKKSDHEKKSGTDYTVIGGEKAVTEALEEKYSADRISGANRYETNRAVMDKFYSGADTVYLANGETLVDAMSASLIAKNSGVVLVSKNSDNSILKSRNTVQVGGTSFTVNIPK
;
A
#
# COMPACT_ATOMS: atom_id res chain seq x y z
N MET A 1 32.32 -7.10 -32.21
CA MET A 1 32.07 -8.38 -32.93
C MET A 1 30.86 -8.18 -33.83
N ASN A 2 31.08 -7.77 -35.08
CA ASN A 2 30.04 -7.65 -36.09
C ASN A 2 30.65 -8.18 -37.40
N LYS A 3 29.99 -9.17 -38.02
CA LYS A 3 30.12 -9.66 -39.42
C LYS A 3 29.71 -11.14 -39.62
N LYS A 4 29.35 -11.90 -38.58
CA LYS A 4 29.21 -13.38 -38.69
C LYS A 4 27.80 -13.97 -38.88
N PHE A 5 26.74 -13.16 -38.99
CA PHE A 5 25.36 -13.71 -38.94
C PHE A 5 24.45 -13.43 -40.15
N LEU A 6 24.85 -12.58 -41.12
CA LEU A 6 24.00 -12.31 -42.29
C LEU A 6 24.23 -13.23 -43.51
N SER A 7 25.33 -14.00 -43.57
CA SER A 7 25.62 -14.86 -44.74
C SER A 7 25.00 -16.26 -44.64
N THR A 8 24.68 -16.78 -43.45
CA THR A 8 24.23 -18.18 -43.29
C THR A 8 22.74 -18.36 -43.57
N ALA A 9 21.90 -17.35 -43.32
CA ALA A 9 20.45 -17.48 -43.41
C ALA A 9 19.91 -17.45 -44.86
N ILE A 10 20.56 -16.69 -45.76
CA ILE A 10 20.17 -16.61 -47.18
C ILE A 10 20.62 -17.88 -47.94
N VAL A 11 21.73 -18.50 -47.53
CA VAL A 11 22.21 -19.74 -48.14
C VAL A 11 21.34 -20.95 -47.76
N ALA A 12 20.72 -20.94 -46.57
CA ALA A 12 19.85 -22.04 -46.13
C ALA A 12 18.47 -22.07 -46.83
N SER A 13 17.93 -20.92 -47.24
CA SER A 13 16.58 -20.85 -47.85
C SER A 13 16.55 -21.18 -49.35
N MET A 14 17.70 -21.16 -50.04
CA MET A 14 17.79 -21.50 -51.46
C MET A 14 18.13 -22.98 -51.73
N VAL A 15 18.49 -23.77 -50.72
CA VAL A 15 18.83 -25.20 -50.88
C VAL A 15 17.61 -26.12 -50.78
N THR A 16 16.42 -25.60 -50.49
CA THR A 16 15.18 -26.41 -50.44
C THR A 16 14.42 -26.36 -51.76
N THR A 17 14.98 -26.89 -52.83
CA THR A 17 14.19 -27.52 -53.91
C THR A 17 15.10 -28.44 -54.72
N SER A 18 14.65 -29.68 -54.86
CA SER A 18 15.26 -30.81 -55.59
C SER A 18 16.32 -31.63 -54.83
N THR A 19 16.04 -32.92 -54.80
CA THR A 19 16.86 -34.04 -54.35
C THR A 19 18.31 -33.97 -54.83
N MET A 20 19.26 -33.79 -53.90
CA MET A 20 20.57 -34.48 -53.78
C MET A 20 21.58 -33.64 -52.97
N GLY A 21 22.24 -34.27 -51.98
CA GLY A 21 23.57 -33.90 -51.49
C GLY A 21 23.72 -32.64 -50.62
N VAL A 22 24.03 -32.81 -49.33
CA VAL A 22 24.37 -31.72 -48.40
C VAL A 22 25.76 -31.16 -48.74
N GLY A 23 25.83 -29.98 -49.38
CA GLY A 23 27.07 -29.21 -49.62
C GLY A 23 27.40 -28.24 -48.46
N TYR A 24 28.64 -27.75 -48.40
CA TYR A 24 29.09 -26.70 -47.46
C TYR A 24 29.68 -25.51 -48.23
N ALA A 25 29.47 -24.29 -47.72
CA ALA A 25 30.06 -23.07 -48.27
C ALA A 25 31.37 -22.72 -47.56
N GLN A 26 32.38 -22.26 -48.31
CA GLN A 26 33.66 -21.79 -47.78
C GLN A 26 33.85 -20.32 -48.18
N GLU A 27 34.22 -19.47 -47.21
CA GLU A 27 34.37 -18.02 -47.40
C GLU A 27 35.66 -17.72 -48.20
N GLY A 28 35.51 -17.17 -49.40
CA GLY A 28 36.61 -16.66 -50.23
C GLY A 28 36.89 -15.18 -49.96
N ALA A 29 38.04 -14.68 -50.45
CA ALA A 29 38.40 -13.27 -50.32
C ALA A 29 37.47 -12.38 -51.15
N GLU A 30 36.80 -11.43 -50.48
CA GLU A 30 35.91 -10.37 -50.99
C GLU A 30 34.78 -10.79 -51.95
N ASN A 31 33.54 -10.64 -51.46
CA ASN A 31 32.25 -10.66 -52.19
C ASN A 31 31.81 -11.94 -52.94
N ASP A 32 32.61 -13.01 -52.99
CA ASP A 32 32.21 -14.25 -53.68
C ASP A 32 31.96 -15.43 -52.71
N ILE A 33 30.78 -16.07 -52.82
CA ILE A 33 30.47 -17.35 -52.15
C ILE A 33 30.58 -18.48 -53.18
N LYS A 34 31.46 -19.46 -52.94
CA LYS A 34 31.60 -20.67 -53.77
C LYS A 34 30.83 -21.85 -53.17
N VAL A 35 30.01 -22.50 -54.00
CA VAL A 35 29.28 -23.73 -53.65
C VAL A 35 29.87 -24.91 -54.42
N THR A 36 30.35 -25.92 -53.69
CA THR A 36 31.05 -27.10 -54.24
C THR A 36 30.25 -28.38 -53.96
N ASP A 37 30.17 -29.28 -54.95
CA ASP A 37 29.57 -30.61 -54.78
C ASP A 37 30.52 -31.54 -54.00
N LYS A 38 29.98 -32.18 -52.94
CA LYS A 38 30.73 -33.01 -52.01
C LYS A 38 31.27 -34.32 -52.61
N ASN A 39 30.71 -34.78 -53.73
CA ASN A 39 31.07 -36.05 -54.36
C ASN A 39 32.07 -35.88 -55.50
N THR A 40 32.17 -34.69 -56.11
CA THR A 40 32.98 -34.46 -57.32
C THR A 40 34.06 -33.39 -57.16
N ASN A 41 34.04 -32.59 -56.09
CA ASN A 41 34.96 -31.45 -55.88
C ASN A 41 34.96 -30.42 -57.04
N GLN A 42 33.88 -30.35 -57.83
CA GLN A 42 33.71 -29.34 -58.88
C GLN A 42 32.81 -28.19 -58.40
N ASN A 43 33.15 -26.96 -58.83
CA ASN A 43 32.36 -25.75 -58.54
C ASN A 43 31.04 -25.78 -59.31
N VAL A 44 29.91 -25.55 -58.62
CA VAL A 44 28.57 -25.66 -59.21
C VAL A 44 27.94 -24.28 -59.48
N ARG A 45 28.40 -23.20 -58.83
CA ARG A 45 27.98 -21.81 -59.12
C ARG A 45 28.91 -20.77 -58.50
N GLU A 46 29.21 -19.70 -59.24
CA GLU A 46 29.72 -18.42 -58.73
C GLU A 46 28.53 -17.44 -58.63
N LEU A 47 28.39 -16.76 -57.49
CA LEU A 47 27.35 -15.75 -57.26
C LEU A 47 28.04 -14.38 -57.19
N ASP A 48 28.08 -13.70 -58.33
CA ASP A 48 28.62 -12.34 -58.40
C ASP A 48 27.56 -11.31 -57.97
N GLY A 49 27.93 -10.35 -57.12
CA GLY A 49 27.21 -9.06 -57.02
C GLY A 49 26.22 -8.86 -55.87
N ILE A 50 26.56 -9.21 -54.62
CA ILE A 50 25.85 -8.65 -53.45
C ILE A 50 26.41 -7.25 -53.16
N GLU A 51 25.88 -6.22 -53.83
CA GLU A 51 26.15 -4.83 -53.42
C GLU A 51 25.57 -4.59 -52.02
N SER A 52 26.40 -4.20 -51.06
CA SER A 52 25.92 -3.73 -49.77
C SER A 52 25.16 -2.42 -49.96
N LYS A 53 23.85 -2.43 -49.75
CA LYS A 53 23.03 -1.20 -49.82
C LYS A 53 23.52 -0.20 -48.77
N GLN A 54 24.20 0.86 -49.22
CA GLN A 54 24.68 1.91 -48.33
C GLN A 54 23.50 2.81 -47.92
N ILE A 55 23.02 2.64 -46.69
CA ILE A 55 21.85 3.37 -46.14
C ILE A 55 22.21 4.83 -45.79
N PHE A 56 23.43 5.05 -45.27
CA PHE A 56 23.89 6.35 -44.79
C PHE A 56 25.06 6.83 -45.63
N SER A 57 25.01 8.10 -46.04
CA SER A 57 26.10 8.75 -46.77
C SER A 57 27.33 9.05 -45.92
N ALA A 58 27.18 9.11 -44.59
CA ALA A 58 28.26 9.32 -43.63
C ALA A 58 28.03 8.61 -42.30
N GLY A 59 29.13 8.35 -41.58
CA GLY A 59 29.12 7.75 -40.25
C GLY A 59 29.26 6.21 -40.24
N GLU A 60 29.74 5.68 -39.11
CA GLU A 60 29.88 4.23 -38.86
C GLU A 60 28.96 3.73 -37.72
N GLY A 61 28.16 4.65 -37.16
CA GLY A 61 27.23 4.39 -36.08
C GLY A 61 27.89 4.25 -34.72
N SER A 62 29.12 4.74 -34.55
CA SER A 62 29.79 4.89 -33.25
C SER A 62 29.38 6.21 -32.59
N LEU A 63 29.64 6.36 -31.29
CA LEU A 63 29.32 7.59 -30.55
C LEU A 63 30.04 8.82 -31.14
N GLU A 64 31.30 8.64 -31.55
CA GLU A 64 32.14 9.71 -32.12
C GLU A 64 31.80 9.98 -33.59
N ASN A 65 31.36 8.94 -34.32
CA ASN A 65 31.03 9.02 -35.74
C ASN A 65 29.66 8.37 -36.02
N PRO A 66 28.56 9.02 -35.59
CA PRO A 66 27.22 8.49 -35.74
C PRO A 66 26.82 8.40 -37.21
N TYR A 67 25.93 7.47 -37.55
CA TYR A 67 25.27 7.46 -38.86
C TYR A 67 24.53 8.78 -39.07
N VAL A 68 24.74 9.43 -40.21
CA VAL A 68 24.09 10.72 -40.52
C VAL A 68 22.96 10.51 -41.51
N VAL A 69 21.79 11.08 -41.20
CA VAL A 69 20.63 11.15 -42.10
C VAL A 69 20.39 12.60 -42.48
N SER A 70 20.59 12.95 -43.75
CA SER A 70 20.56 14.34 -44.23
C SER A 70 19.44 14.63 -45.22
N ASN A 71 18.66 13.63 -45.63
CA ASN A 71 17.56 13.80 -46.57
C ASN A 71 16.48 12.73 -46.38
N LEU A 72 15.32 12.94 -47.03
CA LEU A 72 14.16 12.07 -46.93
C LEU A 72 14.42 10.63 -47.38
N GLU A 73 15.22 10.43 -48.44
CA GLU A 73 15.49 9.10 -48.99
C GLU A 73 16.35 8.26 -48.05
N GLU A 74 17.37 8.86 -47.43
CA GLU A 74 18.15 8.22 -46.35
C GLU A 74 17.26 7.90 -45.15
N PHE A 75 16.31 8.78 -44.80
CA PHE A 75 15.41 8.55 -43.68
C PHE A 75 14.42 7.41 -43.96
N LYS A 76 13.88 7.32 -45.19
CA LYS A 76 13.07 6.20 -45.67
C LYS A 76 13.87 4.89 -45.69
N ALA A 77 15.12 4.93 -46.15
CA ALA A 77 16.00 3.77 -46.16
C ALA A 77 16.32 3.27 -44.73
N PHE A 78 16.58 4.19 -43.80
CA PHE A 78 16.76 3.87 -42.37
C PHE A 78 15.52 3.22 -41.77
N ARG A 79 14.33 3.80 -42.02
CA ARG A 79 13.05 3.22 -41.61
C ARG A 79 12.90 1.79 -42.14
N ASP A 80 13.14 1.58 -43.44
CA ASP A 80 12.95 0.28 -44.09
C ASP A 80 13.91 -0.78 -43.52
N ASP A 81 15.14 -0.39 -43.20
CA ASP A 81 16.13 -1.28 -42.58
C ASP A 81 15.70 -1.70 -41.16
N VAL A 82 15.19 -0.76 -40.35
CA VAL A 82 14.61 -1.10 -39.05
C VAL A 82 13.40 -2.02 -39.20
N ASN A 83 12.50 -1.69 -40.13
CA ASN A 83 11.32 -2.49 -40.41
C ASN A 83 11.66 -3.88 -40.96
N SER A 84 12.85 -4.08 -41.54
CA SER A 84 13.35 -5.39 -41.96
C SER A 84 13.92 -6.24 -40.81
N GLY A 85 14.18 -5.63 -39.65
CA GLY A 85 14.61 -6.29 -38.42
C GLY A 85 15.97 -5.83 -37.87
N ASN A 86 16.63 -4.85 -38.49
CA ASN A 86 17.85 -4.28 -37.93
C ASN A 86 17.50 -3.32 -36.77
N ASN A 87 17.80 -3.71 -35.53
CA ASN A 87 17.36 -2.95 -34.35
C ASN A 87 18.29 -1.79 -33.94
N TYR A 88 19.48 -1.66 -34.54
CA TYR A 88 20.45 -0.61 -34.22
C TYR A 88 20.91 -0.55 -32.75
N SER A 89 20.82 -1.65 -32.00
CA SER A 89 21.31 -1.68 -30.61
C SER A 89 22.79 -1.28 -30.52
N GLY A 90 23.11 -0.34 -29.62
CA GLY A 90 24.46 0.20 -29.44
C GLY A 90 24.95 1.13 -30.57
N LYS A 91 24.08 1.47 -31.54
CA LYS A 91 24.40 2.40 -32.63
C LYS A 91 23.88 3.80 -32.35
N TYR A 92 24.55 4.77 -32.98
CA TYR A 92 24.23 6.20 -32.89
C TYR A 92 23.85 6.72 -34.28
N ILE A 93 22.71 7.41 -34.34
CA ILE A 93 22.13 8.00 -35.54
C ILE A 93 21.90 9.48 -35.23
N LYS A 94 22.24 10.35 -36.19
CA LYS A 94 22.08 11.79 -36.07
C LYS A 94 21.46 12.38 -37.32
N LEU A 95 20.51 13.30 -37.17
CA LEU A 95 20.04 14.10 -38.30
C LEU A 95 21.11 15.15 -38.68
N GLY A 96 21.40 15.25 -39.98
CA GLY A 96 22.27 16.27 -40.57
C GLY A 96 21.52 17.46 -41.17
N ALA A 97 20.21 17.35 -41.33
CA ALA A 97 19.34 18.39 -41.87
C ALA A 97 17.89 18.21 -41.40
N ASP A 98 17.07 19.23 -41.63
CA ASP A 98 15.61 19.10 -41.55
C ASP A 98 15.10 18.08 -42.57
N ILE A 99 14.09 17.29 -42.18
CA ILE A 99 13.47 16.28 -43.03
C ILE A 99 11.99 16.64 -43.23
N ASP A 100 11.56 16.86 -44.47
CA ASP A 100 10.15 17.03 -44.81
C ASP A 100 9.57 15.73 -45.33
N LEU A 101 8.55 15.20 -44.66
CA LEU A 101 7.83 13.99 -45.07
C LEU A 101 6.75 14.28 -46.13
N ASN A 102 6.59 15.54 -46.55
CA ASN A 102 5.72 16.00 -47.63
C ASN A 102 4.23 15.64 -47.47
N ASN A 103 3.76 15.38 -46.24
CA ASN A 103 2.44 14.81 -45.96
C ASN A 103 2.17 13.46 -46.67
N GLU A 104 3.22 12.78 -47.13
CA GLU A 104 3.11 11.40 -47.63
C GLU A 104 2.74 10.49 -46.46
N GLU A 105 1.99 9.42 -46.75
CA GLU A 105 1.67 8.42 -45.74
C GLU A 105 2.95 7.74 -45.25
N TRP A 106 3.31 8.03 -44.01
CA TRP A 106 4.49 7.51 -43.35
C TRP A 106 4.20 6.16 -42.73
N THR A 107 4.91 5.12 -43.18
CA THR A 107 5.02 3.89 -42.41
C THR A 107 5.92 4.15 -41.20
N PRO A 108 5.47 3.89 -39.95
CA PRO A 108 6.29 4.07 -38.77
C PRO A 108 7.62 3.29 -38.80
N ILE A 109 8.61 3.77 -38.05
CA ILE A 109 9.87 3.04 -37.81
C ILE A 109 9.62 1.97 -36.74
N GLY A 110 10.06 0.74 -37.00
CA GLY A 110 9.78 -0.42 -36.17
C GLY A 110 8.31 -0.83 -36.19
N TYR A 111 7.64 -0.67 -37.34
CA TYR A 111 6.21 -0.95 -37.50
C TYR A 111 5.87 -2.40 -37.19
N GLY A 112 5.06 -2.62 -36.16
CA GLY A 112 4.63 -3.95 -35.75
C GLY A 112 3.67 -3.95 -34.56
N LYS A 113 3.08 -5.11 -34.29
CA LYS A 113 2.22 -5.34 -33.12
C LYS A 113 3.09 -5.56 -31.88
N TRP A 114 3.03 -4.68 -30.88
CA TRP A 114 3.96 -4.72 -29.74
C TRP A 114 3.92 -6.03 -28.94
N GLU A 115 2.79 -6.73 -28.88
CA GLU A 115 2.68 -8.01 -28.16
C GLU A 115 3.42 -9.16 -28.85
N GLN A 116 3.64 -9.07 -30.16
CA GLN A 116 4.12 -10.19 -30.99
C GLN A 116 5.48 -9.88 -31.64
N GLU A 117 5.69 -8.63 -32.06
CA GLU A 117 6.76 -8.25 -32.97
C GLU A 117 7.79 -7.31 -32.34
N PHE A 118 7.64 -6.97 -31.05
CA PHE A 118 8.55 -6.05 -30.36
C PHE A 118 10.02 -6.48 -30.46
N ASN A 119 10.32 -7.77 -30.23
CA ASN A 119 11.71 -8.24 -30.28
C ASN A 119 12.30 -8.22 -31.69
N SER A 120 11.47 -8.36 -32.73
CA SER A 120 11.92 -8.41 -34.12
C SER A 120 11.92 -7.06 -34.83
N LYS A 121 11.13 -6.08 -34.37
CA LYS A 121 10.91 -4.81 -35.07
C LYS A 121 11.34 -3.57 -34.29
N ALA A 122 11.43 -3.63 -32.95
CA ALA A 122 11.68 -2.43 -32.17
C ALA A 122 13.05 -1.79 -32.46
N PHE A 123 13.06 -0.48 -32.57
CA PHE A 123 14.29 0.31 -32.62
C PHE A 123 14.94 0.36 -31.22
N ARG A 124 16.26 0.14 -31.16
CA ARG A 124 17.06 0.03 -29.92
C ARG A 124 18.32 0.91 -29.93
N GLY A 125 18.42 1.83 -30.90
CA GLY A 125 19.56 2.71 -31.05
C GLY A 125 19.46 4.04 -30.29
N ASN A 126 20.44 4.90 -30.52
CA ASN A 126 20.47 6.28 -30.05
C ASN A 126 20.18 7.21 -31.23
N PHE A 127 19.09 7.98 -31.17
CA PHE A 127 18.66 8.88 -32.23
C PHE A 127 18.74 10.33 -31.75
N ASP A 128 19.66 11.10 -32.33
CA ASP A 128 19.88 12.51 -32.03
C ASP A 128 19.39 13.38 -33.20
N GLY A 129 18.33 14.16 -32.99
CA GLY A 129 17.82 15.06 -34.01
C GLY A 129 18.76 16.24 -34.29
N GLY A 130 19.78 16.50 -33.48
CA GLY A 130 20.68 17.64 -33.70
C GLY A 130 19.97 19.00 -33.69
N ASN A 131 18.78 19.09 -33.08
CA ASN A 131 17.81 20.19 -33.15
C ASN A 131 17.21 20.44 -34.54
N HIS A 132 17.34 19.50 -35.47
CA HIS A 132 16.65 19.53 -36.76
C HIS A 132 15.16 19.18 -36.63
N THR A 133 14.40 19.58 -37.63
CA THR A 133 12.94 19.41 -37.68
C THR A 133 12.53 18.32 -38.65
N ILE A 134 11.66 17.41 -38.20
CA ILE A 134 10.89 16.49 -39.04
C ILE A 134 9.51 17.09 -39.26
N LYS A 135 9.13 17.37 -40.52
CA LYS A 135 7.92 18.13 -40.89
C LYS A 135 6.88 17.24 -41.55
N ASN A 136 5.61 17.60 -41.38
CA ASN A 136 4.48 17.11 -42.16
C ASN A 136 4.29 15.58 -42.05
N LEU A 137 4.33 15.07 -40.82
CA LEU A 137 4.15 13.67 -40.50
C LEU A 137 2.68 13.27 -40.65
N LYS A 138 2.38 12.37 -41.58
CA LYS A 138 1.04 11.78 -41.76
C LYS A 138 1.08 10.26 -41.55
N ILE A 139 0.28 9.72 -40.63
CA ILE A 139 0.16 8.28 -40.38
C ILE A 139 -1.31 7.87 -40.39
N ILE A 140 -1.64 6.76 -41.03
CA ILE A 140 -2.94 6.10 -40.93
C ILE A 140 -2.75 4.81 -40.11
N THR A 141 -3.48 4.66 -39.01
CA THR A 141 -3.27 3.58 -38.04
C THR A 141 -4.50 2.70 -37.81
N ASP A 142 -4.25 1.41 -37.54
CA ASP A 142 -5.24 0.39 -37.24
C ASP A 142 -5.13 -0.10 -35.78
N THR A 143 -6.24 -0.59 -35.23
CA THR A 143 -6.49 -1.14 -33.89
C THR A 143 -5.41 -2.02 -33.31
N ASP A 144 -4.69 -2.78 -34.13
CA ASP A 144 -3.65 -3.70 -33.64
C ASP A 144 -2.26 -3.07 -33.49
N TYR A 145 -2.03 -1.91 -34.10
CA TYR A 145 -0.70 -1.32 -34.21
C TYR A 145 -0.50 -0.15 -33.26
N SER A 146 0.73 -0.02 -32.78
CA SER A 146 1.23 1.18 -32.13
C SER A 146 1.78 2.13 -33.19
N SER A 147 1.54 3.43 -33.04
CA SER A 147 1.84 4.40 -34.10
C SER A 147 2.44 5.69 -33.57
N GLY A 148 3.40 6.19 -34.34
CA GLY A 148 4.18 7.40 -34.13
C GLY A 148 5.29 7.43 -35.18
N LEU A 149 6.16 8.44 -35.14
CA LEU A 149 7.37 8.41 -35.98
C LEU A 149 8.10 7.07 -35.85
N PHE A 150 8.21 6.58 -34.61
CA PHE A 150 8.53 5.22 -34.24
C PHE A 150 7.26 4.52 -33.73
N SER A 151 6.94 3.36 -34.29
CA SER A 151 5.90 2.47 -33.76
C SER A 151 6.37 1.84 -32.47
N LEU A 152 7.52 1.14 -32.51
CA LEU A 152 8.09 0.39 -31.39
C LEU A 152 9.54 0.85 -31.11
N ALA A 153 9.81 1.22 -29.86
CA ALA A 153 11.15 1.54 -29.38
C ALA A 153 11.44 0.89 -28.02
N GLY A 154 12.69 0.49 -27.76
CA GLY A 154 13.05 0.05 -26.42
C GLY A 154 14.43 -0.58 -26.22
N GLU A 155 14.58 -1.29 -25.10
CA GLU A 155 15.86 -1.79 -24.57
C GLU A 155 16.95 -0.71 -24.49
N ASN A 156 16.71 0.31 -23.66
CA ASN A 156 17.64 1.40 -23.37
C ASN A 156 17.95 2.32 -24.57
N SER A 157 17.06 2.38 -25.57
CA SER A 157 17.15 3.38 -26.64
C SER A 157 17.05 4.80 -26.09
N TYR A 158 17.73 5.74 -26.75
CA TYR A 158 17.75 7.16 -26.36
C TYR A 158 17.34 8.02 -27.56
N MET A 159 16.39 8.93 -27.38
CA MET A 159 15.93 9.87 -28.42
C MET A 159 16.01 11.30 -27.90
N ARG A 160 16.68 12.20 -28.63
CA ARG A 160 16.84 13.57 -28.17
C ARG A 160 16.98 14.63 -29.24
N ASN A 161 16.76 15.89 -28.88
CA ASN A 161 17.00 17.07 -29.70
C ASN A 161 16.25 17.03 -31.04
N ILE A 162 14.98 16.60 -31.03
CA ILE A 162 14.16 16.47 -32.24
C ILE A 162 13.05 17.51 -32.19
N ASN A 163 12.87 18.24 -33.27
CA ASN A 163 11.67 19.03 -33.50
C ASN A 163 10.74 18.25 -34.43
N ILE A 164 9.46 18.15 -34.10
CA ILE A 164 8.42 17.56 -34.95
C ILE A 164 7.38 18.65 -35.23
N GLU A 165 7.09 18.91 -36.50
CA GLU A 165 6.19 19.98 -36.92
C GLU A 165 5.11 19.45 -37.85
N ASN A 166 3.86 19.83 -37.60
CA ASN A 166 2.67 19.42 -38.35
C ASN A 166 2.46 17.88 -38.35
N VAL A 167 1.63 17.41 -37.43
CA VAL A 167 1.40 15.98 -37.20
C VAL A 167 -0.06 15.64 -37.46
N ILE A 168 -0.30 14.65 -38.32
CA ILE A 168 -1.62 14.07 -38.57
C ILE A 168 -1.49 12.56 -38.36
N ILE A 169 -2.11 12.03 -37.32
CA ILE A 169 -2.25 10.59 -37.09
C ILE A 169 -3.74 10.29 -37.01
N GLU A 170 -4.25 9.51 -37.96
CA GLU A 170 -5.67 9.21 -38.10
C GLU A 170 -5.94 7.71 -37.90
N GLY A 171 -7.09 7.38 -37.33
CA GLY A 171 -7.54 6.01 -37.18
C GLY A 171 -7.53 5.49 -35.75
N SER A 172 -7.32 4.20 -35.59
CA SER A 172 -7.72 3.48 -34.37
C SER A 172 -6.57 2.78 -33.65
N GLY A 173 -5.33 3.26 -33.80
CA GLY A 173 -4.14 2.67 -33.20
C GLY A 173 -4.25 2.36 -31.70
N LYS A 174 -3.67 1.25 -31.26
CA LYS A 174 -3.69 0.81 -29.86
C LYS A 174 -2.96 1.80 -28.96
N ALA A 175 -1.71 2.13 -29.30
CA ALA A 175 -0.91 3.11 -28.58
C ALA A 175 -0.37 4.14 -29.57
N VAL A 176 -0.73 5.41 -29.40
CA VAL A 176 -0.46 6.45 -30.38
C VAL A 176 0.21 7.67 -29.75
N GLY A 177 1.31 8.12 -30.34
CA GLY A 177 1.94 9.40 -30.02
C GLY A 177 2.75 9.94 -31.19
N SER A 178 3.05 11.25 -31.21
CA SER A 178 3.78 11.83 -32.36
C SER A 178 5.18 11.24 -32.56
N LEU A 179 5.89 10.91 -31.47
CA LEU A 179 7.23 10.33 -31.52
C LEU A 179 7.21 8.81 -31.41
N ILE A 180 6.58 8.26 -30.36
CA ILE A 180 6.58 6.82 -30.07
C ILE A 180 5.15 6.31 -29.86
N GLY A 181 4.78 5.23 -30.54
CA GLY A 181 3.58 4.48 -30.21
C GLY A 181 3.73 3.71 -28.89
N TYR A 182 4.60 2.69 -28.88
CA TYR A 182 4.93 1.87 -27.71
C TYR A 182 6.43 1.92 -27.37
N GLY A 183 6.75 2.27 -26.13
CA GLY A 183 8.11 2.35 -25.60
C GLY A 183 8.39 1.39 -24.44
N LYS A 184 9.50 0.64 -24.48
CA LYS A 184 9.97 -0.18 -23.35
C LYS A 184 11.40 0.16 -22.94
N ASN A 185 11.58 0.79 -21.79
CA ASN A 185 12.86 1.29 -21.28
C ASN A 185 13.50 2.30 -22.24
N VAL A 186 12.72 3.32 -22.66
CA VAL A 186 13.20 4.37 -23.57
C VAL A 186 13.49 5.65 -22.79
N ASN A 187 14.56 6.35 -23.15
CA ASN A 187 14.85 7.70 -22.67
C ASN A 187 14.55 8.72 -23.77
N VAL A 188 13.73 9.71 -23.46
CA VAL A 188 13.31 10.77 -24.36
C VAL A 188 13.63 12.11 -23.71
N ASP A 189 14.41 12.95 -24.39
CA ASP A 189 14.88 14.21 -23.82
C ASP A 189 14.92 15.34 -24.86
N ASN A 190 14.47 16.54 -24.49
CA ASN A 190 14.53 17.72 -25.37
C ASN A 190 13.86 17.48 -26.74
N ILE A 191 12.58 17.08 -26.73
CA ILE A 191 11.76 16.94 -27.94
C ILE A 191 10.71 18.03 -27.97
N THR A 192 10.55 18.71 -29.11
CA THR A 192 9.48 19.71 -29.30
C THR A 192 8.53 19.27 -30.40
N VAL A 193 7.23 19.27 -30.12
CA VAL A 193 6.16 19.01 -31.10
C VAL A 193 5.33 20.29 -31.24
N LYS A 194 5.21 20.82 -32.46
CA LYS A 194 4.57 22.13 -32.72
C LYS A 194 3.80 22.19 -34.04
N GLY A 195 3.12 23.31 -34.26
CA GLY A 195 2.33 23.55 -35.47
C GLY A 195 0.91 22.99 -35.35
N ASN A 196 0.37 22.47 -36.45
CA ASN A 196 -0.95 21.86 -36.46
C ASN A 196 -0.85 20.39 -36.06
N ILE A 197 -1.54 19.97 -35.00
CA ILE A 197 -1.51 18.57 -34.53
C ILE A 197 -2.92 17.99 -34.50
N ASN A 198 -3.14 16.87 -35.19
CA ASN A 198 -4.27 16.00 -34.98
C ASN A 198 -3.77 14.57 -34.73
N ILE A 199 -4.00 14.03 -33.53
CA ILE A 199 -3.57 12.68 -33.16
C ILE A 199 -4.78 11.90 -32.68
N GLU A 200 -5.12 10.84 -33.39
CA GLU A 200 -6.21 9.92 -33.06
C GLU A 200 -5.69 8.54 -32.67
N GLY A 201 -6.20 8.03 -31.55
CA GLY A 201 -5.90 6.68 -31.07
C GLY A 201 -7.11 6.05 -30.37
N ASN A 202 -6.98 4.76 -30.04
CA ASN A 202 -8.06 3.95 -29.50
C ASN A 202 -7.83 3.50 -28.06
N SER A 203 -6.63 3.07 -27.64
CA SER A 203 -6.42 2.59 -26.26
C SER A 203 -5.62 3.56 -25.39
N SER A 204 -4.41 3.93 -25.80
CA SER A 204 -3.56 4.91 -25.11
C SER A 204 -3.05 5.96 -26.09
N THR A 205 -3.35 7.23 -25.84
CA THR A 205 -3.01 8.31 -26.77
C THR A 205 -2.26 9.42 -26.02
N GLY A 206 -1.04 9.74 -26.46
CA GLY A 206 -0.27 10.86 -25.92
C GLY A 206 0.11 11.85 -27.02
N GLY A 207 0.38 13.09 -26.66
CA GLY A 207 0.92 14.06 -27.62
C GLY A 207 2.30 13.66 -28.13
N LEU A 208 3.11 13.00 -27.30
CA LEU A 208 4.46 12.54 -27.64
C LEU A 208 4.57 11.01 -27.67
N ILE A 209 4.07 10.34 -26.63
CA ILE A 209 4.17 8.87 -26.46
C ILE A 209 2.80 8.27 -26.16
N GLY A 210 2.41 7.20 -26.86
CA GLY A 210 1.15 6.50 -26.58
C GLY A 210 1.17 5.72 -25.27
N TYR A 211 1.99 4.68 -25.22
CA TYR A 211 2.15 3.78 -24.08
C TYR A 211 3.63 3.52 -23.83
N GLY A 212 4.09 3.51 -22.58
CA GLY A 212 5.42 2.99 -22.33
C GLY A 212 5.92 3.00 -20.90
N HIS A 213 7.03 2.29 -20.72
CA HIS A 213 7.91 2.36 -19.55
C HIS A 213 9.12 3.21 -19.93
N THR A 214 9.06 4.51 -19.66
CA THR A 214 9.97 5.49 -20.26
C THR A 214 10.31 6.65 -19.32
N ASN A 215 11.48 7.24 -19.55
CA ASN A 215 11.88 8.53 -18.99
C ASN A 215 11.67 9.62 -20.04
N ILE A 216 10.91 10.66 -19.69
CA ILE A 216 10.53 11.76 -20.58
C ILE A 216 10.88 13.08 -19.90
N ASN A 217 11.90 13.75 -20.41
CA ASN A 217 12.44 14.94 -19.79
C ASN A 217 12.50 16.12 -20.78
N ASN A 218 12.23 17.32 -20.30
CA ASN A 218 12.43 18.57 -21.03
C ASN A 218 11.73 18.62 -22.41
N CYS A 219 10.60 17.92 -22.58
CA CYS A 219 9.87 17.89 -23.84
C CYS A 219 8.72 18.91 -23.85
N GLU A 220 8.36 19.40 -25.02
CA GLU A 220 7.29 20.37 -25.22
C GLU A 220 6.31 19.90 -26.30
N VAL A 221 5.02 19.89 -25.99
CA VAL A 221 3.93 19.80 -26.96
C VAL A 221 3.22 21.15 -26.95
N ASN A 222 3.45 21.97 -27.97
CA ASN A 222 2.92 23.33 -28.06
C ASN A 222 2.35 23.55 -29.46
N ALA A 223 1.06 23.31 -29.60
CA ALA A 223 0.44 23.14 -30.90
C ALA A 223 -1.04 23.44 -30.88
N ILE A 224 -1.56 23.86 -32.04
CA ILE A 224 -2.98 24.07 -32.25
C ILE A 224 -3.56 22.78 -32.82
N GLY A 225 -4.61 22.26 -32.19
CA GLY A 225 -5.33 21.07 -32.66
C GLY A 225 -5.71 20.12 -31.53
N THR A 226 -5.76 18.83 -31.82
CA THR A 226 -6.39 17.82 -30.96
C THR A 226 -5.55 16.58 -30.73
N ILE A 227 -5.56 16.09 -29.49
CA ILE A 227 -5.19 14.72 -29.13
C ILE A 227 -6.50 14.01 -28.74
N THR A 228 -6.91 13.00 -29.51
CA THR A 228 -8.20 12.35 -29.36
C THR A 228 -8.03 10.85 -29.11
N ASN A 229 -8.59 10.37 -28.01
CA ASN A 229 -8.80 8.94 -27.77
C ASN A 229 -10.28 8.60 -27.95
N THR A 230 -10.59 7.74 -28.92
CA THR A 230 -11.96 7.48 -29.37
C THR A 230 -12.71 6.44 -28.55
N VAL A 231 -12.03 5.57 -27.81
CA VAL A 231 -12.66 4.40 -27.15
C VAL A 231 -12.11 4.14 -25.76
N GLY A 232 -10.79 4.12 -25.63
CA GLY A 232 -10.05 3.63 -24.48
C GLY A 232 -9.89 4.65 -23.38
N HIS A 233 -8.95 4.32 -22.49
CA HIS A 233 -8.93 4.93 -21.18
C HIS A 233 -7.88 6.01 -21.03
N HIS A 234 -6.73 5.91 -21.68
CA HIS A 234 -5.54 6.68 -21.29
C HIS A 234 -5.24 7.80 -22.28
N THR A 235 -5.36 9.05 -21.86
CA THR A 235 -5.03 10.20 -22.73
C THR A 235 -4.21 11.26 -21.99
N GLY A 236 -3.07 11.68 -22.55
CA GLY A 236 -2.23 12.71 -21.93
C GLY A 236 -1.56 13.65 -22.92
N GLY A 237 -1.24 14.86 -22.49
CA GLY A 237 -0.56 15.84 -23.34
C GLY A 237 0.86 15.41 -23.74
N ILE A 238 1.57 14.69 -22.87
CA ILE A 238 2.89 14.10 -23.17
C ILE A 238 2.77 12.59 -23.39
N ILE A 239 2.23 11.87 -22.42
CA ILE A 239 2.10 10.41 -22.48
C ILE A 239 0.68 9.94 -22.12
N GLY A 240 0.15 9.00 -22.92
CA GLY A 240 -1.15 8.37 -22.64
C GLY A 240 -1.09 7.49 -21.40
N TYR A 241 -0.33 6.39 -21.46
CA TYR A 241 -0.15 5.47 -20.33
C TYR A 241 1.34 5.26 -20.00
N LEU A 242 1.74 5.73 -18.84
CA LEU A 242 3.05 5.49 -18.22
C LEU A 242 3.01 4.20 -17.39
N ALA A 243 3.35 3.08 -18.02
CA ALA A 243 3.38 1.78 -17.37
C ALA A 243 4.72 1.50 -16.67
N THR A 244 4.72 0.66 -15.65
CA THR A 244 5.94 0.16 -15.00
C THR A 244 5.98 -1.36 -15.04
N ARG A 245 7.11 -1.94 -15.48
CA ARG A 245 7.26 -3.39 -15.61
C ARG A 245 8.54 -3.96 -14.98
N GLU A 246 9.39 -3.13 -14.36
CA GLU A 246 10.69 -3.52 -13.80
C GLU A 246 11.02 -2.64 -12.58
N THR A 247 12.21 -2.75 -11.96
CA THR A 247 12.62 -1.98 -10.77
C THR A 247 13.03 -0.53 -11.05
N ILE A 248 12.74 0.00 -12.24
CA ILE A 248 13.18 1.31 -12.69
C ILE A 248 12.08 2.33 -12.39
N ILE A 249 12.45 3.48 -11.84
CA ILE A 249 11.52 4.59 -11.62
C ILE A 249 11.41 5.38 -12.92
N ASN A 250 10.19 5.47 -13.47
CA ASN A 250 9.89 6.33 -14.61
C ASN A 250 10.00 7.81 -14.20
N THR A 251 10.53 8.65 -15.08
CA THR A 251 10.57 10.10 -14.85
C THR A 251 9.80 10.86 -15.91
N VAL A 252 8.91 11.78 -15.52
CA VAL A 252 8.26 12.74 -16.42
C VAL A 252 8.56 14.14 -15.89
N ARG A 253 9.64 14.77 -16.37
CA ARG A 253 10.17 15.98 -15.73
C ARG A 253 10.41 17.16 -16.65
N GLY A 254 10.04 18.35 -16.20
CA GLY A 254 10.34 19.60 -16.92
C GLY A 254 9.61 19.75 -18.25
N ASN A 255 8.54 18.99 -18.47
CA ASN A 255 7.81 19.01 -19.75
C ASN A 255 6.79 20.14 -19.79
N LYS A 256 6.41 20.56 -21.00
CA LYS A 256 5.42 21.62 -21.24
C LYS A 256 4.34 21.15 -22.20
N VAL A 257 3.08 21.39 -21.86
CA VAL A 257 1.94 21.14 -22.75
C VAL A 257 1.18 22.46 -22.91
N LYS A 258 1.04 22.92 -24.15
CA LYS A 258 0.50 24.24 -24.47
C LYS A 258 -0.45 24.27 -25.65
N ASN A 259 -1.46 25.13 -25.56
CA ASN A 259 -2.32 25.57 -26.66
C ASN A 259 -3.13 24.46 -27.37
N ILE A 260 -3.35 23.32 -26.72
CA ILE A 260 -3.90 22.12 -27.34
C ILE A 260 -5.19 21.64 -26.66
N VAL A 261 -6.06 20.99 -27.44
CA VAL A 261 -7.28 20.34 -26.94
C VAL A 261 -7.02 18.85 -26.80
N ILE A 262 -7.38 18.27 -25.65
CA ILE A 262 -7.27 16.83 -25.40
C ILE A 262 -8.69 16.27 -25.20
N ASN A 263 -9.08 15.36 -26.09
CA ASN A 263 -10.38 14.73 -26.12
C ASN A 263 -10.27 13.24 -25.75
N GLY A 264 -11.21 12.73 -24.96
CA GLY A 264 -11.49 11.29 -24.98
C GLY A 264 -12.52 10.84 -23.95
N LYS A 265 -12.47 9.55 -23.55
CA LYS A 265 -13.59 8.91 -22.85
C LYS A 265 -13.51 8.80 -21.31
N THR A 266 -12.41 8.32 -20.72
CA THR A 266 -12.38 7.99 -19.28
C THR A 266 -11.22 8.52 -18.42
N TRP A 267 -9.94 8.45 -18.77
CA TRP A 267 -8.83 8.90 -17.90
C TRP A 267 -7.86 9.87 -18.60
N PHE A 268 -7.80 11.12 -18.14
CA PHE A 268 -7.08 12.22 -18.81
C PHE A 268 -6.19 13.00 -17.88
N GLY A 269 -4.97 13.29 -18.30
CA GLY A 269 -4.13 14.29 -17.66
C GLY A 269 -3.66 15.34 -18.64
N GLY A 270 -3.49 16.58 -18.18
CA GLY A 270 -2.83 17.62 -18.97
C GLY A 270 -1.42 17.20 -19.42
N VAL A 271 -0.73 16.34 -18.66
CA VAL A 271 0.61 15.80 -19.00
C VAL A 271 0.57 14.28 -19.17
N VAL A 272 0.05 13.55 -18.17
CA VAL A 272 0.05 12.09 -18.11
C VAL A 272 -1.37 11.57 -17.97
N GLY A 273 -1.83 10.73 -18.90
CA GLY A 273 -3.18 10.14 -18.81
C GLY A 273 -3.33 9.21 -17.61
N THR A 274 -2.49 8.17 -17.56
CA THR A 274 -2.45 7.21 -16.46
C THR A 274 -1.01 6.85 -16.14
N SER A 275 -0.72 6.62 -14.85
CA SER A 275 0.58 6.12 -14.40
C SER A 275 0.41 4.91 -13.48
N ASP A 276 1.21 3.88 -13.70
CA ASP A 276 1.42 2.79 -12.73
C ASP A 276 2.38 3.21 -11.59
N ARG A 277 2.58 2.35 -10.59
CA ARG A 277 3.48 2.55 -9.44
C ARG A 277 4.94 2.75 -9.87
N GLY A 278 5.67 3.63 -9.20
CA GLY A 278 7.11 3.87 -9.47
C GLY A 278 7.37 4.95 -10.52
N ALA A 279 6.71 6.11 -10.39
CA ALA A 279 6.88 7.24 -11.31
C ALA A 279 7.14 8.55 -10.54
N GLU A 280 8.02 9.40 -11.09
CA GLU A 280 8.23 10.77 -10.62
C GLU A 280 7.88 11.77 -11.72
N ILE A 281 6.73 12.42 -11.54
CA ILE A 281 6.16 13.46 -12.40
C ILE A 281 6.50 14.81 -11.77
N LYS A 282 7.48 15.54 -12.30
CA LYS A 282 8.04 16.72 -11.63
C LYS A 282 8.21 17.94 -12.53
N ASN A 283 7.98 19.16 -12.04
CA ASN A 283 8.29 20.41 -12.77
C ASN A 283 7.59 20.53 -14.14
N ASN A 284 6.43 19.90 -14.34
CA ASN A 284 5.72 19.98 -15.62
C ASN A 284 4.79 21.20 -15.65
N ILE A 285 4.63 21.81 -16.83
CA ILE A 285 3.79 23.01 -17.02
C ILE A 285 2.70 22.72 -18.04
N VAL A 286 1.46 23.03 -17.69
CA VAL A 286 0.28 22.96 -18.55
C VAL A 286 -0.27 24.38 -18.72
N GLU A 287 -0.43 24.86 -19.95
CA GLU A 287 -0.84 26.23 -20.24
C GLU A 287 -1.78 26.27 -21.45
N ASN A 288 -2.97 26.85 -21.29
CA ASN A 288 -3.98 26.94 -22.34
C ASN A 288 -4.32 25.56 -22.93
N VAL A 289 -4.61 24.59 -22.05
CA VAL A 289 -4.98 23.22 -22.43
C VAL A 289 -6.42 22.94 -22.03
N ASP A 290 -7.21 22.49 -23.00
CA ASP A 290 -8.61 22.13 -22.78
C ASP A 290 -8.79 20.61 -22.73
N LEU A 291 -9.35 20.10 -21.62
CA LEU A 291 -9.63 18.68 -21.40
C LEU A 291 -11.14 18.38 -21.59
N ASN A 292 -11.49 17.81 -22.74
CA ASN A 292 -12.87 17.52 -23.13
C ASN A 292 -13.22 16.03 -22.95
N SER A 293 -14.17 15.73 -22.06
CA SER A 293 -14.71 14.38 -21.87
C SER A 293 -16.17 14.41 -21.42
N THR A 294 -16.94 13.40 -21.82
CA THR A 294 -18.37 13.24 -21.49
C THR A 294 -18.60 12.41 -20.23
N SER A 295 -17.65 11.59 -19.77
CA SER A 295 -17.90 10.63 -18.67
C SER A 295 -16.66 10.14 -17.91
N GLY A 296 -15.57 10.92 -17.86
CA GLY A 296 -14.28 10.46 -17.31
C GLY A 296 -13.60 11.35 -16.27
N ILE A 297 -12.61 10.76 -15.59
CA ILE A 297 -11.71 11.35 -14.60
C ILE A 297 -10.65 12.21 -15.30
N LYS A 298 -10.62 13.51 -15.02
CA LYS A 298 -9.73 14.48 -15.66
C LYS A 298 -8.84 15.18 -14.63
N GLY A 299 -7.53 15.01 -14.69
CA GLY A 299 -6.58 15.76 -13.86
C GLY A 299 -5.84 16.83 -14.67
N GLY A 300 -5.53 17.96 -14.03
CA GLY A 300 -4.76 19.05 -14.61
C GLY A 300 -3.35 18.62 -15.03
N VAL A 301 -2.74 17.63 -14.34
CA VAL A 301 -1.43 17.06 -14.69
C VAL A 301 -1.51 15.55 -14.92
N LEU A 302 -1.99 14.80 -13.93
CA LEU A 302 -2.15 13.34 -13.98
C LEU A 302 -3.63 12.96 -13.93
N GLY A 303 -4.12 12.17 -14.88
CA GLY A 303 -5.50 11.70 -14.85
C GLY A 303 -5.75 10.69 -13.74
N VAL A 304 -5.12 9.52 -13.86
CA VAL A 304 -5.29 8.41 -12.90
C VAL A 304 -3.94 7.86 -12.43
N ALA A 305 -3.81 7.72 -11.12
CA ALA A 305 -2.81 6.89 -10.47
C ALA A 305 -3.34 5.45 -10.35
N ASN A 306 -2.76 4.52 -11.12
CA ASN A 306 -3.15 3.12 -11.18
C ASN A 306 -2.26 2.25 -10.28
N SER A 307 -2.90 1.38 -9.49
CA SER A 307 -2.25 0.41 -8.61
C SER A 307 -1.93 -0.92 -9.29
N THR A 308 -2.53 -1.19 -10.46
CA THR A 308 -2.48 -2.48 -11.15
C THR A 308 -1.36 -2.55 -12.20
N GLY A 309 -0.10 -2.45 -11.75
CA GLY A 309 1.06 -2.62 -12.62
C GLY A 309 2.38 -2.25 -11.92
N GLY A 310 3.40 -3.10 -12.03
CA GLY A 310 4.78 -2.80 -11.66
C GLY A 310 5.23 -3.11 -10.23
N SER A 311 6.54 -3.38 -10.10
CA SER A 311 7.23 -3.69 -8.84
C SER A 311 7.60 -2.41 -8.08
N THR A 312 7.23 -2.31 -6.80
CA THR A 312 7.73 -1.35 -5.77
C THR A 312 7.94 0.12 -6.17
N GLY A 313 7.13 1.04 -5.66
CA GLY A 313 7.43 2.48 -5.69
C GLY A 313 6.20 3.39 -5.61
N ASN A 314 6.38 4.62 -5.14
CA ASN A 314 5.32 5.63 -5.08
C ASN A 314 5.16 6.33 -6.44
N ILE A 315 3.98 6.88 -6.69
CA ILE A 315 3.81 7.93 -7.71
C ILE A 315 4.03 9.26 -7.00
N LYS A 316 5.00 10.03 -7.46
CA LYS A 316 5.33 11.36 -6.93
C LYS A 316 4.94 12.40 -7.97
N VAL A 317 4.06 13.33 -7.61
CA VAL A 317 3.75 14.50 -8.44
C VAL A 317 4.23 15.73 -7.70
N LEU A 318 5.24 16.42 -8.24
CA LEU A 318 5.98 17.48 -7.55
C LEU A 318 6.11 18.72 -8.43
N ASP A 319 5.97 19.91 -7.87
CA ASP A 319 6.32 21.18 -8.52
C ASP A 319 5.68 21.40 -9.92
N CYS A 320 4.53 20.78 -10.20
CA CYS A 320 3.84 20.92 -11.48
C CYS A 320 2.88 22.12 -11.45
N LYS A 321 2.73 22.82 -12.58
CA LYS A 321 1.93 24.04 -12.70
C LYS A 321 0.90 23.92 -13.80
N VAL A 322 -0.34 24.28 -13.50
CA VAL A 322 -1.41 24.42 -14.51
C VAL A 322 -1.83 25.88 -14.53
N LEU A 323 -1.58 26.56 -15.65
CA LEU A 323 -1.61 28.02 -15.74
C LEU A 323 -2.94 28.55 -16.32
N SER A 324 -3.55 27.84 -17.27
CA SER A 324 -4.75 28.26 -18.00
C SER A 324 -5.38 27.12 -18.82
N GLY A 325 -6.57 27.36 -19.38
CA GLY A 325 -7.40 26.37 -20.08
C GLY A 325 -8.31 25.62 -19.11
N THR A 326 -9.21 24.76 -19.61
CA THR A 326 -10.10 23.98 -18.72
C THR A 326 -9.34 23.01 -17.80
N ALA A 327 -8.09 22.68 -18.12
CA ALA A 327 -7.20 21.93 -17.23
C ALA A 327 -6.94 22.62 -15.87
N LYS A 328 -7.02 23.96 -15.82
CA LYS A 328 -6.76 24.74 -14.59
C LYS A 328 -7.85 24.57 -13.54
N GLU A 329 -9.09 24.32 -13.98
CA GLU A 329 -10.26 24.11 -13.14
C GLU A 329 -10.34 22.67 -12.60
N LEU A 330 -9.24 21.91 -12.71
CA LEU A 330 -9.18 20.50 -12.35
C LEU A 330 -8.04 20.27 -11.36
N PRO A 331 -8.18 19.29 -10.48
CA PRO A 331 -7.13 18.97 -9.53
C PRO A 331 -5.89 18.47 -10.26
N ILE A 332 -4.71 18.66 -9.68
CA ILE A 332 -3.44 18.17 -10.27
C ILE A 332 -3.51 16.65 -10.55
N ILE A 333 -4.20 15.91 -9.68
CA ILE A 333 -4.53 14.48 -9.81
C ILE A 333 -6.02 14.27 -9.54
N SER A 334 -6.75 13.53 -10.39
CA SER A 334 -8.20 13.34 -10.23
C SER A 334 -8.66 11.94 -9.81
N GLY A 335 -7.89 10.88 -10.09
CA GLY A 335 -8.33 9.51 -9.81
C GLY A 335 -7.23 8.61 -9.28
N VAL A 336 -7.66 7.70 -8.41
CA VAL A 336 -6.80 6.75 -7.70
C VAL A 336 -7.53 5.41 -7.67
N THR A 337 -6.95 4.33 -8.20
CA THR A 337 -7.58 2.99 -8.14
C THR A 337 -7.35 2.34 -6.77
N SER A 338 -8.21 1.41 -6.36
CA SER A 338 -8.47 0.95 -4.98
C SER A 338 -7.34 0.27 -4.18
N ASP A 339 -6.06 0.47 -4.49
CA ASP A 339 -4.91 -0.01 -3.68
C ASP A 339 -3.76 1.02 -3.56
N SER A 340 -4.08 2.30 -3.43
CA SER A 340 -3.11 3.38 -3.63
C SER A 340 -2.69 4.12 -2.35
N ASN A 341 -2.04 3.42 -1.42
CA ASN A 341 -1.41 4.03 -0.23
C ASN A 341 -0.05 4.70 -0.57
N TYR A 342 0.12 5.26 -1.77
CA TYR A 342 1.46 5.51 -2.35
C TYR A 342 1.62 6.84 -3.10
N ILE A 343 0.84 7.86 -2.75
CA ILE A 343 1.07 9.24 -3.21
C ILE A 343 1.87 9.96 -2.10
N SER A 344 3.03 10.52 -2.43
CA SER A 344 3.84 11.34 -1.51
C SER A 344 4.36 12.57 -2.23
N GLY A 345 4.11 13.76 -1.69
CA GLY A 345 4.66 15.03 -2.18
C GLY A 345 5.17 15.87 -1.02
N ASP A 346 6.46 16.26 -1.07
CA ASP A 346 7.03 17.29 -0.20
C ASP A 346 7.00 18.63 -0.98
N ASN A 347 6.58 19.71 -0.32
CA ASN A 347 6.52 21.09 -0.83
C ASN A 347 5.43 21.37 -1.89
N LEU A 348 4.17 21.24 -1.48
CA LEU A 348 3.05 21.83 -2.21
C LEU A 348 2.72 23.18 -1.57
N GLU A 349 3.28 24.28 -2.08
CA GLU A 349 2.71 25.61 -1.83
C GLU A 349 1.40 25.71 -2.64
N PHE A 350 0.28 25.29 -2.05
CA PHE A 350 -1.05 25.53 -2.63
C PHE A 350 -1.64 26.83 -2.09
N ASN A 351 -1.69 27.83 -2.97
CA ASN A 351 -2.82 28.76 -2.95
C ASN A 351 -3.98 28.08 -3.68
N GLU A 352 -5.06 27.87 -2.94
CA GLU A 352 -6.36 27.36 -3.38
C GLU A 352 -6.38 25.88 -3.84
N LEU A 353 -7.04 25.08 -2.99
CA LEU A 353 -7.27 23.65 -3.05
C LEU A 353 -8.12 23.27 -4.27
N ASP A 354 -7.72 22.24 -5.01
CA ASP A 354 -8.69 21.35 -5.67
C ASP A 354 -8.07 19.95 -5.79
N LEU A 355 -8.63 19.02 -5.01
CA LEU A 355 -8.62 17.57 -5.21
C LEU A 355 -10.09 17.20 -5.33
N ALA A 356 -10.66 17.28 -6.55
CA ALA A 356 -12.04 16.89 -6.79
C ALA A 356 -12.13 15.36 -6.90
N ILE A 357 -12.08 14.66 -5.77
CA ILE A 357 -12.22 13.19 -5.74
C ILE A 357 -13.71 12.84 -5.65
N LYS A 358 -14.35 12.66 -6.81
CA LYS A 358 -15.64 11.95 -6.88
C LYS A 358 -15.36 10.44 -6.78
N GLY A 359 -15.35 9.92 -5.56
CA GLY A 359 -15.27 8.49 -5.28
C GLY A 359 -14.40 8.18 -4.08
N GLU A 360 -14.97 7.44 -3.13
CA GLU A 360 -14.37 6.84 -1.93
C GLU A 360 -12.83 6.91 -1.82
N VAL A 361 -12.37 7.68 -0.83
CA VAL A 361 -10.96 7.86 -0.49
C VAL A 361 -10.60 6.94 0.68
N TYR A 362 -9.57 6.11 0.48
CA TYR A 362 -9.16 5.08 1.45
C TYR A 362 -7.92 5.45 2.29
N SER A 363 -7.30 6.63 2.07
CA SER A 363 -6.37 7.27 3.03
C SER A 363 -5.78 8.57 2.44
N LEU A 364 -5.90 9.71 3.14
CA LEU A 364 -5.13 10.93 2.92
C LEU A 364 -4.17 11.18 4.09
N SER A 365 -2.99 11.77 3.86
CA SER A 365 -2.15 12.29 4.95
C SER A 365 -2.40 13.78 5.17
N SER A 366 -2.42 14.21 6.44
CA SER A 366 -2.58 15.63 6.85
C SER A 366 -1.68 16.60 6.09
N ASP A 367 -0.49 16.14 5.71
CA ASP A 367 0.55 16.93 5.06
C ASP A 367 0.21 17.29 3.59
N MET A 368 -0.91 16.76 3.07
CA MET A 368 -1.42 17.01 1.71
C MET A 368 -2.52 18.07 1.65
N LEU A 369 -2.94 18.62 2.80
CA LEU A 369 -4.04 19.58 2.91
C LEU A 369 -3.51 21.03 2.94
N GLY A 370 -4.23 21.96 2.31
CA GLY A 370 -4.00 23.39 2.51
C GLY A 370 -4.23 23.77 3.98
N SER A 371 -3.63 24.88 4.43
CA SER A 371 -3.62 25.30 5.84
C SER A 371 -4.99 25.49 6.52
N ASN A 372 -6.09 25.42 5.77
CA ASN A 372 -7.45 25.66 6.25
C ASN A 372 -8.36 24.42 6.14
N LYS A 373 -7.80 23.24 5.84
CA LYS A 373 -8.55 21.98 5.68
C LYS A 373 -8.00 20.91 6.64
N LYS A 374 -8.88 20.01 7.08
CA LYS A 374 -8.53 18.81 7.86
C LYS A 374 -9.19 17.57 7.28
N ILE A 375 -8.62 16.41 7.58
CA ILE A 375 -9.24 15.11 7.32
C ILE A 375 -10.11 14.76 8.52
N ALA A 376 -11.38 14.53 8.23
CA ALA A 376 -12.37 13.99 9.13
C ALA A 376 -12.52 12.50 8.83
N ASP A 377 -12.16 11.65 9.79
CA ASP A 377 -12.44 10.22 9.71
C ASP A 377 -13.91 10.02 10.08
N ILE A 378 -14.72 9.67 9.08
CA ILE A 378 -16.15 9.47 9.27
C ILE A 378 -16.52 7.98 9.40
N ASN A 379 -15.57 7.04 9.19
CA ASN A 379 -15.64 5.59 9.40
C ASN A 379 -14.29 4.93 9.01
N GLU A 380 -13.95 3.73 9.54
CA GLU A 380 -12.68 2.99 9.30
C GLU A 380 -12.23 2.84 7.81
N ASP A 381 -13.13 3.07 6.85
CA ASP A 381 -12.89 2.94 5.41
C ASP A 381 -13.06 4.26 4.61
N LYS A 382 -13.34 5.43 5.25
CA LYS A 382 -13.69 6.68 4.54
C LYS A 382 -13.16 7.96 5.20
N ASP A 383 -12.26 8.63 4.49
CA ASP A 383 -11.78 9.99 4.83
C ASP A 383 -12.62 11.07 4.14
N LEU A 384 -13.09 12.07 4.89
CA LEU A 384 -13.73 13.28 4.38
C LEU A 384 -12.81 14.50 4.56
N ILE A 385 -12.64 15.32 3.52
CA ILE A 385 -11.92 16.61 3.66
C ILE A 385 -12.94 17.67 4.06
N VAL A 386 -12.71 18.32 5.21
CA VAL A 386 -13.56 19.40 5.75
C VAL A 386 -12.72 20.65 6.06
N ASP A 387 -13.36 21.80 6.22
CA ASP A 387 -12.73 23.01 6.76
C ASP A 387 -12.19 22.78 8.18
N GLU A 388 -11.07 23.42 8.52
CA GLU A 388 -10.40 23.26 9.81
C GLU A 388 -11.33 23.60 11.01
N GLY A 389 -12.33 24.47 10.77
CA GLY A 389 -13.37 24.83 11.74
C GLY A 389 -14.62 23.95 11.75
N THR A 390 -14.70 22.90 10.93
CA THR A 390 -15.90 22.05 10.84
C THR A 390 -15.96 21.08 12.02
N VAL A 391 -17.09 21.08 12.73
CA VAL A 391 -17.34 20.26 13.94
C VAL A 391 -18.27 19.09 13.63
N ALA A 392 -19.18 19.27 12.67
CA ALA A 392 -20.15 18.25 12.27
C ALA A 392 -20.45 18.32 10.78
N VAL A 393 -20.88 17.19 10.22
CA VAL A 393 -21.37 17.11 8.85
C VAL A 393 -22.74 16.43 8.79
N ILE A 394 -23.55 16.86 7.81
CA ILE A 394 -24.82 16.20 7.47
C ILE A 394 -24.71 15.67 6.06
N ARG A 395 -25.07 14.40 5.89
CA ARG A 395 -25.07 13.76 4.58
C ARG A 395 -26.34 14.09 3.81
N GLU A 396 -26.22 14.89 2.75
CA GLU A 396 -27.28 15.19 1.80
C GLU A 396 -27.04 14.40 0.50
N GLY A 397 -27.61 13.19 0.40
CA GLY A 397 -27.42 12.29 -0.76
C GLY A 397 -25.98 11.75 -0.90
N ASP A 398 -25.31 12.12 -1.99
CA ASP A 398 -23.90 11.78 -2.29
C ASP A 398 -22.91 12.87 -1.81
N THR A 399 -23.41 13.91 -1.14
CA THR A 399 -22.61 15.06 -0.67
C THR A 399 -22.74 15.27 0.83
N TYR A 400 -21.79 16.01 1.40
CA TYR A 400 -21.79 16.39 2.82
C TYR A 400 -21.90 17.91 2.94
N LYS A 401 -22.70 18.36 3.89
CA LYS A 401 -22.80 19.76 4.28
C LYS A 401 -22.07 19.97 5.61
N GLU A 402 -21.14 20.93 5.61
CA GLU A 402 -20.25 21.22 6.73
C GLU A 402 -20.85 22.26 7.69
N TYR A 403 -20.64 22.05 8.99
CA TYR A 403 -21.10 22.96 10.03
C TYR A 403 -19.97 23.26 11.01
N SER A 404 -19.79 24.55 11.29
CA SER A 404 -18.83 25.04 12.29
C SER A 404 -19.38 24.98 13.73
N SER A 405 -20.66 24.69 13.91
CA SER A 405 -21.28 24.47 15.23
C SER A 405 -22.27 23.32 15.20
N MET A 406 -22.34 22.58 16.31
CA MET A 406 -23.29 21.48 16.45
C MET A 406 -24.74 21.99 16.53
N SER A 407 -24.95 23.19 17.07
CA SER A 407 -26.26 23.84 17.09
C SER A 407 -26.81 24.10 15.69
N ASP A 408 -25.95 24.54 14.76
CA ASP A 408 -26.35 24.84 13.39
C ASP A 408 -26.62 23.55 12.62
N ALA A 409 -25.74 22.55 12.75
CA ALA A 409 -25.95 21.22 12.17
C ALA A 409 -27.30 20.65 12.58
N ILE A 410 -27.57 20.64 13.88
CA ILE A 410 -28.84 20.16 14.40
C ILE A 410 -29.98 21.00 13.84
N SER A 411 -29.87 22.34 13.82
CA SER A 411 -30.91 23.26 13.33
C SER A 411 -31.43 22.88 11.93
N GLU A 412 -30.55 22.41 11.05
CA GLU A 412 -30.85 22.09 9.65
C GLU A 412 -31.08 20.60 9.36
N SER A 413 -30.71 19.69 10.27
CA SER A 413 -30.92 18.24 10.09
C SER A 413 -32.40 17.86 9.93
N SER A 414 -32.72 17.17 8.83
CA SER A 414 -34.06 16.70 8.48
C SER A 414 -34.38 15.27 8.96
N GLY A 415 -33.52 14.68 9.81
CA GLY A 415 -33.64 13.29 10.29
C GLY A 415 -32.54 12.33 9.80
N GLU A 416 -31.60 12.84 9.01
CA GLU A 416 -30.36 12.16 8.62
C GLU A 416 -29.39 12.01 9.82
N PHE A 417 -28.41 11.10 9.71
CA PHE A 417 -27.35 10.96 10.72
C PHE A 417 -26.50 12.23 10.73
N ILE A 418 -26.33 12.82 11.91
CA ILE A 418 -25.32 13.85 12.13
C ILE A 418 -24.03 13.13 12.52
N GLU A 419 -23.00 13.27 11.70
CA GLU A 419 -21.69 12.66 11.90
C GLU A 419 -20.75 13.68 12.54
N ILE A 420 -20.11 13.29 13.64
CA ILE A 420 -19.16 14.11 14.38
C ILE A 420 -17.78 13.90 13.78
N VAL A 421 -17.09 15.00 13.51
CA VAL A 421 -15.77 15.00 12.85
C VAL A 421 -14.69 15.69 13.68
N ASP A 422 -15.07 16.26 14.83
CA ASP A 422 -14.16 16.84 15.82
C ASP A 422 -14.75 16.76 17.23
N ASN A 423 -13.91 16.92 18.26
CA ASN A 423 -14.34 16.88 19.66
C ASN A 423 -15.37 17.99 19.96
N ILE A 424 -16.46 17.61 20.63
CA ILE A 424 -17.51 18.52 21.05
C ILE A 424 -17.19 19.04 22.44
N ASN A 425 -16.98 20.35 22.57
CA ASN A 425 -16.69 21.00 23.85
C ASN A 425 -17.77 22.01 24.29
N GLU A 426 -18.90 22.06 23.59
CA GLU A 426 -20.00 22.99 23.86
C GLU A 426 -21.20 22.29 24.50
N GLY A 427 -21.92 22.99 25.39
CA GLY A 427 -23.14 22.48 26.02
C GLY A 427 -24.34 22.60 25.07
N LEU A 428 -24.78 21.49 24.51
CA LEU A 428 -25.89 21.43 23.57
C LEU A 428 -27.22 21.06 24.27
N THR A 429 -28.34 21.62 23.81
CA THR A 429 -29.69 21.30 24.34
C THR A 429 -30.68 20.90 23.24
N ILE A 430 -31.29 19.72 23.35
CA ILE A 430 -32.28 19.17 22.44
C ILE A 430 -33.65 19.09 23.14
N THR A 431 -34.66 19.81 22.62
CA THR A 431 -36.03 19.87 23.20
C THR A 431 -37.12 19.50 22.19
N LYS A 432 -38.34 19.18 22.68
CA LYS A 432 -39.53 18.97 21.83
C LYS A 432 -39.77 20.12 20.84
N ASP A 433 -39.45 21.36 21.23
CA ASP A 433 -39.64 22.53 20.37
C ASP A 433 -38.62 22.59 19.22
N VAL A 434 -37.40 22.07 19.45
CA VAL A 434 -36.38 21.88 18.40
C VAL A 434 -36.88 20.88 17.35
N VAL A 435 -37.58 19.81 17.76
CA VAL A 435 -38.19 18.82 16.86
C VAL A 435 -39.41 19.39 16.12
N LYS A 436 -40.30 20.11 16.81
CA LYS A 436 -41.52 20.70 16.23
C LYS A 436 -41.25 21.76 15.18
N LYS A 437 -40.22 22.60 15.36
CA LYS A 437 -39.82 23.62 14.37
C LYS A 437 -39.40 23.03 13.01
N ARG A 438 -39.18 21.71 12.93
CA ARG A 438 -38.68 21.00 11.74
C ARG A 438 -39.72 20.15 11.00
N ASN A 439 -41.00 20.21 11.37
CA ASN A 439 -42.06 19.38 10.76
C ASN A 439 -41.78 17.85 10.78
N LEU A 440 -40.93 17.37 11.69
CA LEU A 440 -40.66 15.94 11.80
C LEU A 440 -41.88 15.21 12.42
N PRO A 441 -42.20 14.00 11.95
CA PRO A 441 -43.21 13.15 12.58
C PRO A 441 -43.00 13.00 14.08
N ILE A 442 -44.09 12.89 14.85
CA ILE A 442 -44.13 12.91 16.32
C ILE A 442 -43.30 11.81 17.03
N ASN A 443 -42.62 10.92 16.29
CA ASN A 443 -41.75 9.86 16.84
C ASN A 443 -40.41 9.70 16.09
N SER A 444 -39.98 10.69 15.32
CA SER A 444 -38.68 10.65 14.65
C SER A 444 -37.55 10.79 15.66
N TYR A 445 -36.52 9.95 15.53
CA TYR A 445 -35.29 10.08 16.30
C TYR A 445 -34.37 11.10 15.63
N ILE A 446 -33.72 11.94 16.42
CA ILE A 446 -32.48 12.61 16.00
C ILE A 446 -31.36 11.59 16.14
N ASN A 447 -30.66 11.29 15.04
CA ASN A 447 -29.58 10.31 15.02
C ASN A 447 -28.22 11.03 15.09
N ILE A 448 -27.39 10.66 16.06
CA ILE A 448 -26.04 11.18 16.28
C ILE A 448 -25.05 10.02 16.22
N ASP A 449 -24.06 10.12 15.35
CA ASP A 449 -22.91 9.21 15.27
C ASP A 449 -21.67 9.91 15.81
N LEU A 450 -21.07 9.35 16.86
CA LEU A 450 -19.86 9.90 17.47
C LEU A 450 -18.59 9.54 16.69
N ASN A 451 -18.62 8.63 15.72
CA ASN A 451 -17.49 8.22 14.87
C ASN A 451 -16.16 7.99 15.62
N GLY A 452 -16.20 7.32 16.78
CA GLY A 452 -15.03 7.02 17.61
C GLY A 452 -14.57 8.18 18.52
N TYR A 453 -15.08 9.39 18.33
CA TYR A 453 -14.73 10.56 19.13
C TYR A 453 -15.30 10.50 20.56
N THR A 454 -14.73 11.32 21.44
CA THR A 454 -15.12 11.40 22.85
C THR A 454 -16.01 12.62 23.11
N LEU A 455 -17.20 12.37 23.66
CA LEU A 455 -18.10 13.39 24.18
C LEU A 455 -17.79 13.65 25.66
N SER A 456 -17.33 14.87 25.97
CA SER A 456 -17.05 15.34 27.33
C SER A 456 -17.31 16.85 27.44
N SER A 457 -17.42 17.42 28.64
CA SER A 457 -17.51 18.88 28.81
C SER A 457 -16.91 19.34 30.12
N SER A 458 -16.01 20.31 30.07
CA SER A 458 -15.36 20.90 31.25
C SER A 458 -16.32 21.75 32.09
N THR A 459 -17.38 22.30 31.48
CA THR A 459 -18.40 23.14 32.13
C THR A 459 -19.81 22.65 31.81
N GLY A 460 -20.44 21.94 32.76
CA GLY A 460 -21.81 21.43 32.57
C GLY A 460 -21.87 20.18 31.68
N SER A 461 -23.08 19.73 31.33
CA SER A 461 -23.27 18.59 30.41
C SER A 461 -23.03 19.01 28.96
N ALA A 462 -22.30 18.17 28.22
CA ALA A 462 -22.08 18.35 26.78
C ALA A 462 -23.38 18.21 25.98
N LEU A 463 -24.29 17.33 26.43
CA LEU A 463 -25.59 17.11 25.80
C LEU A 463 -26.72 17.09 26.82
N ASN A 464 -27.72 17.95 26.63
CA ASN A 464 -28.94 18.02 27.44
C ASN A 464 -30.13 17.63 26.56
N ILE A 465 -30.85 16.56 26.91
CA ILE A 465 -31.98 16.03 26.14
C ILE A 465 -33.25 16.15 26.98
N SER A 466 -34.28 16.78 26.42
CA SER A 466 -35.55 17.06 27.10
C SER A 466 -36.74 16.76 26.20
N GLY A 467 -37.57 15.78 26.57
CA GLY A 467 -38.79 15.37 25.86
C GLY A 467 -38.65 14.92 24.40
N SER A 468 -37.44 14.78 23.89
CA SER A 468 -37.19 14.40 22.50
C SER A 468 -36.75 12.94 22.41
N SER A 469 -36.87 12.34 21.22
CA SER A 469 -36.32 11.02 20.93
C SER A 469 -34.96 11.15 20.25
N VAL A 470 -33.90 10.56 20.82
CA VAL A 470 -32.51 10.69 20.32
C VAL A 470 -31.82 9.32 20.30
N ASN A 471 -31.10 9.02 19.23
CA ASN A 471 -30.29 7.81 19.08
C ASN A 471 -28.82 8.21 18.94
N ILE A 472 -27.95 7.69 19.80
CA ILE A 472 -26.52 8.04 19.88
C ILE A 472 -25.71 6.76 19.70
N LYS A 473 -24.71 6.75 18.82
CA LYS A 473 -23.88 5.56 18.57
C LYS A 473 -22.40 5.84 18.31
N GLY A 474 -21.57 4.80 18.40
CA GLY A 474 -20.24 4.72 17.82
C GLY A 474 -19.19 5.69 18.38
N GLY A 475 -18.83 5.63 19.67
CA GLY A 475 -17.78 6.49 20.25
C GLY A 475 -17.68 6.42 21.76
N THR A 476 -17.04 7.40 22.40
CA THR A 476 -16.86 7.43 23.87
C THR A 476 -17.68 8.54 24.52
N ILE A 477 -18.33 8.26 25.65
CA ILE A 477 -18.96 9.27 26.51
C ILE A 477 -18.25 9.23 27.86
N SER A 478 -17.60 10.34 28.23
CA SER A 478 -16.80 10.40 29.45
C SER A 478 -17.25 11.48 30.41
N THR A 479 -17.14 11.23 31.72
CA THR A 479 -17.29 12.31 32.71
C THR A 479 -16.12 13.28 32.62
N SER A 480 -16.37 14.54 32.94
CA SER A 480 -15.32 15.55 33.00
C SER A 480 -14.57 15.56 34.33
N ASP A 481 -13.42 16.24 34.34
CA ASP A 481 -12.62 16.48 35.55
C ASP A 481 -13.37 17.26 36.64
N SER A 482 -14.41 18.01 36.27
CA SER A 482 -15.28 18.75 37.19
C SER A 482 -16.41 17.91 37.77
N GLY A 483 -16.50 16.63 37.38
CA GLY A 483 -17.49 15.69 37.89
C GLY A 483 -18.89 15.95 37.34
N VAL A 484 -19.06 16.47 36.13
CA VAL A 484 -20.40 16.60 35.52
C VAL A 484 -20.60 15.49 34.48
N GLY A 485 -21.81 14.92 34.43
CA GLY A 485 -22.16 13.93 33.41
C GLY A 485 -22.20 14.56 32.02
N ALA A 486 -21.59 13.90 31.03
CA ALA A 486 -21.56 14.37 29.64
C ALA A 486 -22.95 14.43 29.00
N VAL A 487 -23.88 13.55 29.39
CA VAL A 487 -25.27 13.56 28.90
C VAL A 487 -26.26 13.68 30.05
N THR A 488 -27.15 14.68 29.99
CA THR A 488 -28.29 14.86 30.90
C THR A 488 -29.61 14.62 30.18
N ILE A 489 -30.50 13.82 30.76
CA ILE A 489 -31.79 13.40 30.18
C ILE A 489 -32.94 13.81 31.11
N SER A 490 -33.98 14.40 30.53
CA SER A 490 -35.11 15.00 31.27
C SER A 490 -36.45 14.94 30.50
N ASN A 491 -37.55 15.28 31.20
CA ASN A 491 -38.89 15.59 30.67
C ASN A 491 -39.46 14.57 29.64
N ASP A 492 -39.53 13.27 29.97
CA ASP A 492 -40.04 12.20 29.09
C ASP A 492 -39.23 11.97 27.79
N ALA A 493 -37.94 12.29 27.77
CA ALA A 493 -37.08 11.96 26.63
C ALA A 493 -36.93 10.45 26.43
N ASN A 494 -36.79 10.01 25.17
CA ASN A 494 -36.49 8.62 24.82
C ASN A 494 -35.11 8.55 24.15
N VAL A 495 -34.12 8.03 24.86
CA VAL A 495 -32.73 8.02 24.40
C VAL A 495 -32.24 6.58 24.20
N ARG A 496 -31.66 6.31 23.02
CA ARG A 496 -31.06 5.02 22.70
C ARG A 496 -29.56 5.16 22.47
N PHE A 497 -28.76 4.34 23.15
CA PHE A 497 -27.32 4.24 23.00
C PHE A 497 -26.94 2.91 22.33
N ARG A 498 -26.05 2.93 21.33
CA ARG A 498 -25.51 1.72 20.69
C ARG A 498 -24.01 1.84 20.44
N ASP A 499 -23.23 0.80 20.74
CA ASP A 499 -21.78 0.80 20.46
C ASP A 499 -21.04 2.01 21.06
N ILE A 500 -21.44 2.40 22.27
CA ILE A 500 -20.82 3.49 23.04
C ILE A 500 -19.92 2.91 24.13
N ASN A 501 -18.71 3.45 24.24
CA ASN A 501 -17.82 3.23 25.37
C ASN A 501 -18.07 4.31 26.46
N PHE A 502 -18.39 3.90 27.69
CA PHE A 502 -18.66 4.84 28.79
C PHE A 502 -17.49 4.87 29.78
N VAL A 503 -16.87 6.03 29.97
CA VAL A 503 -15.67 6.20 30.79
C VAL A 503 -15.94 7.14 31.97
N ILE A 504 -15.58 6.72 33.18
CA ILE A 504 -15.59 7.59 34.37
C ILE A 504 -14.16 8.12 34.53
N GLY A 505 -13.96 9.43 34.39
CA GLY A 505 -12.66 10.06 34.61
C GLY A 505 -12.15 9.85 36.03
N ASP A 506 -10.82 9.75 36.19
CA ASP A 506 -10.15 9.32 37.42
C ASP A 506 -10.53 10.12 38.69
N ASN A 507 -11.01 11.36 38.53
CA ASN A 507 -11.39 12.27 39.61
C ASN A 507 -12.91 12.48 39.76
N SER A 508 -13.75 11.76 39.01
CA SER A 508 -15.20 11.97 39.00
C SER A 508 -15.96 10.94 39.84
N SER A 509 -16.88 11.41 40.69
CA SER A 509 -17.84 10.57 41.42
C SER A 509 -19.21 10.45 40.74
N GLU A 510 -19.39 11.16 39.63
CA GLU A 510 -20.65 11.25 38.87
C GLU A 510 -20.66 10.25 37.71
N SER A 511 -21.85 9.92 37.23
CA SER A 511 -22.01 9.06 36.06
C SER A 511 -21.92 9.85 34.75
N PRO A 512 -21.40 9.25 33.65
CA PRO A 512 -21.35 9.89 32.33
C PRO A 512 -22.74 10.28 31.79
N VAL A 513 -23.78 9.57 32.24
CA VAL A 513 -25.20 9.85 31.94
C VAL A 513 -25.96 10.14 33.24
N GLN A 514 -26.69 11.25 33.25
CA GLN A 514 -27.56 11.69 34.34
C GLN A 514 -29.01 11.77 33.87
N VAL A 515 -29.95 11.27 34.69
CA VAL A 515 -31.39 11.37 34.42
C VAL A 515 -32.09 12.07 35.58
N SER A 516 -32.75 13.20 35.32
CA SER A 516 -33.18 14.14 36.37
C SER A 516 -34.66 14.09 36.77
N ASP A 517 -35.54 13.44 36.00
CA ASP A 517 -37.00 13.59 36.14
C ASP A 517 -37.79 12.41 35.53
N GLY A 518 -38.86 12.00 36.21
CA GLY A 518 -39.61 10.76 35.91
C GLY A 518 -40.31 10.76 34.55
N GLY A 519 -40.28 9.61 33.88
CA GLY A 519 -40.90 9.36 32.57
C GLY A 519 -39.92 9.23 31.38
N ALA A 520 -38.62 9.49 31.60
CA ALA A 520 -37.59 9.24 30.59
C ALA A 520 -37.34 7.73 30.37
N THR A 521 -37.07 7.36 29.11
CA THR A 521 -36.69 6.00 28.70
C THR A 521 -35.25 5.99 28.20
N VAL A 522 -34.44 5.04 28.68
CA VAL A 522 -33.05 4.85 28.25
C VAL A 522 -32.86 3.42 27.77
N THR A 523 -32.56 3.24 26.49
CA THR A 523 -32.29 1.94 25.88
C THR A 523 -30.81 1.82 25.54
N VAL A 524 -30.19 0.69 25.88
CA VAL A 524 -28.73 0.51 25.73
C VAL A 524 -28.41 -0.83 25.07
N ALA A 525 -27.63 -0.77 23.99
CA ALA A 525 -27.00 -1.92 23.36
C ALA A 525 -25.47 -1.86 23.60
N GLY A 526 -25.00 -2.40 24.73
CA GLY A 526 -23.59 -2.34 25.13
C GLY A 526 -23.34 -2.54 26.62
N THR A 527 -22.10 -2.32 27.09
CA THR A 527 -21.75 -2.31 28.53
C THR A 527 -21.74 -0.88 29.05
N ILE A 528 -22.42 -0.64 30.17
CA ILE A 528 -22.42 0.66 30.85
C ILE A 528 -21.77 0.50 32.22
N THR A 529 -20.77 1.34 32.48
CA THR A 529 -20.02 1.37 33.73
C THR A 529 -20.85 1.96 34.88
N SER A 530 -21.57 3.07 34.68
CA SER A 530 -22.55 3.61 35.64
C SER A 530 -23.58 4.58 35.02
N ILE A 531 -24.82 4.58 35.55
CA ILE A 531 -25.86 5.62 35.29
C ILE A 531 -26.31 6.20 36.64
N ASN A 532 -26.43 7.54 36.73
CA ASN A 532 -26.99 8.22 37.90
C ASN A 532 -28.46 8.58 37.65
N LEU A 533 -29.34 8.10 38.53
CA LEU A 533 -30.78 8.37 38.50
C LEU A 533 -31.18 9.23 39.71
N LYS A 534 -31.87 10.35 39.48
CA LYS A 534 -32.60 11.10 40.52
C LYS A 534 -34.03 10.54 40.62
N THR A 535 -34.65 10.50 41.80
CA THR A 535 -35.98 9.89 42.06
C THR A 535 -37.03 10.01 40.92
N GLY A 536 -37.60 8.88 40.44
CA GLY A 536 -38.61 8.85 39.37
C GLY A 536 -38.88 7.44 38.80
N GLY A 537 -39.91 7.29 37.94
CA GLY A 537 -40.19 6.06 37.18
C GLY A 537 -39.47 6.08 35.83
N TYR A 538 -38.49 5.19 35.65
CA TYR A 538 -37.62 5.10 34.47
C TYR A 538 -37.69 3.71 33.85
N ILE A 539 -37.61 3.61 32.52
CA ILE A 539 -37.49 2.32 31.83
C ILE A 539 -36.07 2.19 31.30
N ILE A 540 -35.33 1.19 31.80
CA ILE A 540 -33.97 0.87 31.34
C ILE A 540 -33.98 -0.53 30.73
N SER A 541 -33.65 -0.63 29.45
CA SER A 541 -33.56 -1.91 28.72
C SER A 541 -32.13 -2.14 28.24
N ASN A 542 -31.62 -3.37 28.44
CA ASN A 542 -30.32 -3.84 27.97
C ASN A 542 -30.51 -4.98 26.98
N GLU A 543 -30.33 -4.66 25.70
CA GLU A 543 -30.66 -5.57 24.60
C GLU A 543 -29.63 -6.72 24.44
N ASN A 544 -28.38 -6.52 24.89
CA ASN A 544 -27.22 -7.39 24.56
C ASN A 544 -26.54 -8.09 25.76
N GLY A 545 -27.03 -7.93 26.99
CA GLY A 545 -26.62 -8.74 28.15
C GLY A 545 -25.33 -8.34 28.88
N GLY A 546 -24.84 -7.11 28.72
CA GLY A 546 -23.72 -6.54 29.53
C GLY A 546 -24.08 -6.27 30.99
N LYS A 547 -23.08 -6.07 31.86
CA LYS A 547 -23.30 -5.60 33.25
C LYS A 547 -23.69 -4.11 33.23
N VAL A 548 -24.73 -3.74 33.98
CA VAL A 548 -25.15 -2.34 34.17
C VAL A 548 -25.16 -2.03 35.66
N THR A 549 -24.38 -1.03 36.09
CA THR A 549 -24.41 -0.54 37.47
C THR A 549 -25.33 0.69 37.54
N LEU A 550 -26.40 0.60 38.33
CA LEU A 550 -27.32 1.72 38.56
C LEU A 550 -27.00 2.35 39.92
N LYS A 551 -26.70 3.65 39.92
CA LYS A 551 -26.50 4.43 41.14
C LYS A 551 -27.70 5.35 41.31
N ILE A 552 -28.47 5.11 42.36
CA ILE A 552 -29.66 5.89 42.69
C ILE A 552 -29.26 6.86 43.79
N GLU A 553 -29.36 8.16 43.53
CA GLU A 553 -29.14 9.16 44.56
C GLU A 553 -30.47 9.51 45.22
N SER A 554 -30.58 9.28 46.53
CA SER A 554 -31.72 9.73 47.32
C SER A 554 -31.75 11.26 47.29
N GLY A 555 -32.72 11.82 46.57
CA GLY A 555 -32.94 13.27 46.58
C GLY A 555 -33.20 13.75 48.00
N SER A 556 -32.45 14.75 48.44
CA SER A 556 -32.65 15.42 49.72
C SER A 556 -33.97 16.19 49.74
N LYS A 557 -35.10 15.56 50.12
CA LYS A 557 -36.31 16.25 50.63
C LYS A 557 -37.09 15.43 51.67
N SER A 558 -36.92 15.86 52.92
CA SER A 558 -37.82 15.90 54.11
C SER A 558 -38.65 14.72 54.62
N ASP A 559 -38.91 13.62 53.92
CA ASP A 559 -39.71 12.53 54.50
C ASP A 559 -38.91 11.23 54.64
N ASN A 560 -38.58 10.93 55.89
CA ASN A 560 -37.70 9.86 56.35
C ASN A 560 -38.30 8.46 56.14
N LYS A 561 -38.44 8.01 54.88
CA LYS A 561 -38.72 6.62 54.53
C LYS A 561 -37.67 6.07 53.57
N PRO A 562 -36.96 4.97 53.92
CA PRO A 562 -36.08 4.26 52.99
C PRO A 562 -36.86 3.81 51.75
N VAL A 563 -36.27 3.99 50.57
CA VAL A 563 -36.82 3.41 49.34
C VAL A 563 -36.56 1.90 49.40
N SER A 564 -37.61 1.10 49.50
CA SER A 564 -37.50 -0.37 49.52
C SER A 564 -37.08 -0.90 48.13
N PRO A 565 -36.13 -1.85 48.03
CA PRO A 565 -35.70 -2.49 46.78
C PRO A 565 -36.85 -3.05 45.93
N SER A 566 -37.98 -3.37 46.57
CA SER A 566 -39.21 -3.85 45.93
C SER A 566 -39.85 -2.87 44.93
N ASN A 567 -39.53 -1.57 45.00
CA ASN A 567 -40.10 -0.57 44.08
C ASN A 567 -39.26 -0.37 42.80
N VAL A 568 -38.05 -0.94 42.73
CA VAL A 568 -37.19 -0.93 41.54
C VAL A 568 -37.46 -2.14 40.63
N GLY A 569 -38.04 -3.21 41.19
CA GLY A 569 -38.34 -4.45 40.47
C GLY A 569 -39.37 -4.33 39.35
N ASN A 570 -40.18 -3.27 39.31
CA ASN A 570 -41.14 -3.00 38.22
C ASN A 570 -40.56 -2.13 37.08
N LEU A 571 -39.27 -1.75 37.13
CA LEU A 571 -38.65 -0.77 36.21
C LEU A 571 -37.67 -1.38 35.18
N ILE A 572 -37.46 -2.71 35.21
CA ILE A 572 -36.53 -3.43 34.32
C ILE A 572 -37.34 -4.53 33.63
N ASN A 573 -38.12 -4.17 32.60
CA ASN A 573 -39.11 -5.09 32.06
C ASN A 573 -38.49 -6.19 31.17
N GLU A 574 -37.30 -5.99 30.59
CA GLU A 574 -36.67 -6.98 29.69
C GLU A 574 -35.12 -6.81 29.61
N SER A 575 -34.35 -7.28 30.60
CA SER A 575 -32.88 -7.29 30.52
C SER A 575 -32.31 -8.72 30.44
N LYS A 576 -31.36 -8.95 29.52
CA LYS A 576 -30.66 -10.23 29.35
C LYS A 576 -29.35 -10.34 30.17
N GLY A 577 -29.10 -9.44 31.13
CA GLY A 577 -27.83 -9.31 31.86
C GLY A 577 -27.95 -8.94 33.35
N ASN A 578 -26.83 -9.00 34.09
CA ASN A 578 -26.77 -8.72 35.53
C ASN A 578 -26.88 -7.20 35.81
N VAL A 579 -27.87 -6.81 36.62
CA VAL A 579 -28.04 -5.44 37.13
C VAL A 579 -27.57 -5.38 38.58
N GLU A 580 -26.56 -4.56 38.88
CA GLU A 580 -26.09 -4.33 40.25
C GLU A 580 -26.60 -2.97 40.74
N ILE A 581 -27.43 -2.99 41.80
CA ILE A 581 -27.95 -1.79 42.46
C ILE A 581 -27.03 -1.48 43.64
N VAL A 582 -26.33 -0.35 43.58
CA VAL A 582 -25.47 0.10 44.69
C VAL A 582 -26.19 1.23 45.42
N ASP A 583 -26.78 0.89 46.56
CA ASP A 583 -27.32 1.89 47.49
C ASP A 583 -26.17 2.45 48.34
N LYS A 584 -26.11 3.77 48.53
CA LYS A 584 -25.05 4.38 49.35
C LYS A 584 -25.47 4.22 50.82
N PRO A 585 -24.79 3.38 51.65
CA PRO A 585 -25.21 3.21 53.02
C PRO A 585 -24.79 4.43 53.84
N SER A 586 -25.77 5.12 54.40
CA SER A 586 -25.56 6.01 55.54
C SER A 586 -25.44 5.18 56.83
N GLY A 587 -24.23 4.65 57.07
CA GLY A 587 -23.73 4.27 58.40
C GLY A 587 -24.17 2.92 58.97
N GLY A 588 -23.17 2.05 59.22
CA GLY A 588 -23.10 1.13 60.37
C GLY A 588 -23.69 -0.29 60.22
N GLY A 589 -22.82 -1.31 60.26
CA GLY A 589 -23.08 -2.58 60.98
C GLY A 589 -23.54 -3.83 60.20
N SER A 590 -22.57 -4.74 59.95
CA SER A 590 -22.63 -6.22 60.07
C SER A 590 -23.59 -7.11 59.22
N THR A 591 -22.93 -7.95 58.41
CA THR A 591 -23.09 -9.42 58.16
C THR A 591 -24.35 -10.01 57.53
N GLY A 592 -24.16 -10.72 56.40
CA GLY A 592 -24.90 -11.95 56.09
C GLY A 592 -25.12 -12.30 54.62
N GLY A 593 -24.15 -12.95 53.99
CA GLY A 593 -24.31 -14.03 53.00
C GLY A 593 -25.23 -13.86 51.77
N GLY A 594 -24.63 -13.53 50.64
CA GLY A 594 -25.16 -13.79 49.29
C GLY A 594 -23.98 -13.98 48.33
N GLY A 595 -23.59 -15.23 48.08
CA GLY A 595 -22.45 -15.55 47.23
C GLY A 595 -22.72 -15.25 45.76
N SER A 596 -21.84 -14.46 45.14
CA SER A 596 -21.73 -14.30 43.69
C SER A 596 -20.61 -15.20 43.17
N ILE A 597 -20.91 -16.11 42.25
CA ILE A 597 -19.91 -16.88 41.51
C ILE A 597 -19.34 -15.95 40.42
N SER A 598 -18.12 -15.47 40.58
CA SER A 598 -17.42 -14.73 39.53
C SER A 598 -16.86 -15.70 38.49
N LYS A 599 -17.15 -15.48 37.20
CA LYS A 599 -16.41 -16.09 36.09
C LYS A 599 -15.09 -15.30 35.92
N PRO A 600 -13.92 -15.94 35.72
CA PRO A 600 -12.67 -15.23 35.51
C PRO A 600 -12.76 -14.30 34.29
N GLU A 601 -12.31 -13.04 34.45
CA GLU A 601 -12.16 -12.06 33.38
C GLU A 601 -10.80 -12.27 32.70
N TYR A 602 -10.80 -12.40 31.36
CA TYR A 602 -9.60 -12.51 30.55
C TYR A 602 -9.45 -11.24 29.71
N THR A 603 -8.23 -10.70 29.64
CA THR A 603 -7.93 -9.43 28.98
C THR A 603 -7.43 -9.63 27.55
N HIS A 604 -7.72 -8.66 26.68
CA HIS A 604 -7.12 -8.54 25.35
C HIS A 604 -6.40 -7.20 25.24
N THR A 605 -5.14 -7.21 24.82
CA THR A 605 -4.33 -6.01 24.62
C THR A 605 -3.60 -6.10 23.28
N GLN A 606 -3.13 -4.95 22.78
CA GLN A 606 -2.51 -4.86 21.47
C GLN A 606 -1.18 -4.09 21.56
N ILE A 607 -0.19 -4.57 20.82
CA ILE A 607 1.10 -3.91 20.55
C ILE A 607 1.22 -3.84 19.03
N ILE A 608 0.69 -2.76 18.46
CA ILE A 608 0.60 -2.56 17.02
C ILE A 608 1.23 -1.21 16.71
N GLY A 609 2.29 -1.23 15.90
CA GLY A 609 2.81 -0.05 15.24
C GLY A 609 2.23 0.09 13.83
N LYS A 610 2.47 1.24 13.19
CA LYS A 610 2.05 1.51 11.81
C LYS A 610 2.63 0.53 10.79
N ASP A 611 3.73 -0.11 11.14
CA ASP A 611 4.35 -1.17 10.36
C ASP A 611 5.08 -2.19 11.28
N ARG A 612 5.68 -3.21 10.66
CA ARG A 612 6.49 -4.24 11.36
C ARG A 612 7.70 -3.67 12.12
N TYR A 613 8.23 -2.53 11.67
CA TYR A 613 9.43 -1.91 12.24
C TYR A 613 9.07 -1.15 13.52
N GLU A 614 7.97 -0.39 13.50
CA GLU A 614 7.43 0.26 14.69
C GLU A 614 6.87 -0.76 15.68
N THR A 615 6.21 -1.82 15.22
CA THR A 615 5.76 -2.92 16.10
C THR A 615 6.95 -3.53 16.86
N ALA A 616 8.04 -3.85 16.16
CA ALA A 616 9.27 -4.34 16.80
C ALA A 616 9.91 -3.31 17.75
N ALA A 617 9.86 -2.02 17.42
CA ALA A 617 10.34 -0.96 18.30
C ALA A 617 9.51 -0.87 19.60
N LEU A 618 8.19 -0.99 19.52
CA LEU A 618 7.29 -1.03 20.68
C LEU A 618 7.52 -2.27 21.54
N LEU A 619 7.74 -3.43 20.91
CA LEU A 619 8.12 -4.65 21.63
C LEU A 619 9.45 -4.49 22.36
N ALA A 620 10.44 -3.85 21.73
CA ALA A 620 11.72 -3.54 22.36
C ALA A 620 11.54 -2.64 23.59
N ASP A 621 10.67 -1.63 23.53
CA ASP A 621 10.39 -0.80 24.71
C ASP A 621 9.71 -1.58 25.83
N LYS A 622 8.84 -2.55 25.49
CA LYS A 622 8.20 -3.43 26.47
C LYS A 622 9.17 -4.43 27.11
N ILE A 623 10.23 -4.82 26.39
CA ILE A 623 11.36 -5.60 26.96
C ILE A 623 12.10 -4.76 28.02
N GLY A 624 12.09 -3.43 27.88
CA GLY A 624 12.67 -2.49 28.85
C GLY A 624 14.14 -2.23 28.59
N ASN A 625 14.98 -2.36 29.62
CA ASN A 625 16.40 -2.06 29.51
C ASN A 625 17.17 -3.19 28.79
N TYR A 626 17.78 -2.86 27.65
CA TYR A 626 18.71 -3.73 26.92
C TYR A 626 19.94 -2.93 26.49
N ASP A 627 21.12 -3.54 26.63
CA ASP A 627 22.39 -2.97 26.16
C ASP A 627 22.79 -3.51 24.76
N THR A 628 22.00 -4.43 24.20
CA THR A 628 22.29 -5.13 22.95
C THR A 628 21.02 -5.23 22.10
N VAL A 629 21.14 -5.08 20.78
CA VAL A 629 20.06 -5.30 19.80
C VAL A 629 20.51 -6.29 18.72
N ILE A 630 19.55 -6.98 18.11
CA ILE A 630 19.79 -7.92 17.01
C ILE A 630 19.06 -7.42 15.76
N LEU A 631 19.79 -7.20 14.67
CA LEU A 631 19.25 -6.73 13.39
C LEU A 631 19.06 -7.90 12.43
N VAL A 632 17.89 -7.97 11.83
CA VAL A 632 17.51 -9.00 10.86
C VAL A 632 16.87 -8.34 9.64
N ASN A 633 17.22 -8.78 8.44
CA ASN A 633 16.53 -8.28 7.24
C ASN A 633 15.09 -8.82 7.17
N SER A 634 14.15 -7.94 6.85
CA SER A 634 12.73 -8.28 6.66
C SER A 634 12.11 -7.74 5.37
N ASP A 635 12.92 -7.18 4.45
CA ASP A 635 12.43 -6.58 3.19
C ASP A 635 12.28 -7.59 2.04
N LYS A 636 13.26 -8.47 1.85
CA LYS A 636 13.33 -9.47 0.78
C LYS A 636 13.15 -10.89 1.31
N THR A 637 13.72 -11.18 2.48
CA THR A 637 13.66 -12.51 3.10
C THR A 637 14.06 -12.43 4.57
N MET A 638 13.42 -13.24 5.41
CA MET A 638 13.79 -13.45 6.82
C MET A 638 14.67 -14.69 7.01
N ALA A 639 15.19 -15.26 5.92
CA ALA A 639 15.95 -16.50 5.88
C ALA A 639 16.99 -16.65 6.99
N ASP A 640 17.84 -15.63 7.14
CA ASP A 640 18.93 -15.62 8.11
C ASP A 640 18.42 -15.39 9.54
N GLY A 641 17.25 -14.76 9.67
CA GLY A 641 16.59 -14.43 10.94
C GLY A 641 15.92 -15.58 11.67
N LEU A 642 15.71 -16.73 11.01
CA LEU A 642 14.96 -17.85 11.58
C LEU A 642 15.55 -18.39 12.88
N SER A 643 16.86 -18.22 13.09
CA SER A 643 17.58 -18.64 14.29
C SER A 643 17.94 -17.49 15.24
N ALA A 644 17.56 -16.25 14.93
CA ALA A 644 17.87 -15.08 15.73
C ALA A 644 17.25 -15.12 17.14
N ALA A 645 16.12 -15.81 17.31
CA ALA A 645 15.44 -15.97 18.60
C ALA A 645 16.31 -16.65 19.66
N SER A 646 17.13 -17.62 19.27
CA SER A 646 18.10 -18.27 20.16
C SER A 646 19.07 -17.25 20.75
N LEU A 647 19.61 -16.40 19.88
CA LEU A 647 20.55 -15.35 20.29
C LEU A 647 19.88 -14.26 21.11
N ALA A 648 18.64 -13.89 20.76
CA ALA A 648 17.83 -12.93 21.51
C ALA A 648 17.62 -13.37 22.96
N GLY A 649 17.32 -14.65 23.17
CA GLY A 649 17.22 -15.26 24.49
C GLY A 649 18.54 -15.18 25.27
N LYS A 650 19.65 -15.59 24.63
CA LYS A 650 20.99 -15.61 25.25
C LYS A 650 21.48 -14.22 25.67
N LEU A 651 21.24 -13.22 24.82
CA LEU A 651 21.74 -11.86 25.02
C LEU A 651 20.73 -10.95 25.74
N ASN A 652 19.50 -11.45 25.98
CA ASN A 652 18.36 -10.64 26.41
C ASN A 652 18.20 -9.38 25.53
N ALA A 653 18.23 -9.57 24.21
CA ALA A 653 18.29 -8.52 23.21
C ALA A 653 17.05 -8.56 22.30
N PRO A 654 16.35 -7.42 22.07
CA PRO A 654 15.25 -7.38 21.12
C PRO A 654 15.75 -7.65 19.70
N ILE A 655 14.89 -8.32 18.91
CA ILE A 655 15.09 -8.50 17.47
C ILE A 655 14.40 -7.33 16.78
N LEU A 656 15.18 -6.56 16.02
CA LEU A 656 14.74 -5.39 15.30
C LEU A 656 14.86 -5.66 13.78
N PRO A 657 13.73 -5.74 13.06
CA PRO A 657 13.76 -5.88 11.62
C PRO A 657 14.32 -4.59 10.97
N VAL A 658 15.10 -4.75 9.91
CA VAL A 658 15.60 -3.66 9.07
C VAL A 658 15.41 -4.03 7.60
N LYS A 659 15.73 -3.10 6.69
CA LYS A 659 15.83 -3.35 5.24
C LYS A 659 17.29 -3.60 4.88
N GLN A 660 17.56 -4.15 3.70
CA GLN A 660 18.92 -4.43 3.22
C GLN A 660 19.83 -3.19 3.31
N ASN A 661 19.30 -2.02 2.90
CA ASN A 661 20.06 -0.78 2.78
C ASN A 661 19.48 0.39 3.60
N LYS A 662 18.50 0.14 4.47
CA LYS A 662 17.87 1.18 5.29
C LYS A 662 17.49 0.66 6.68
N ILE A 663 17.86 1.42 7.70
CA ILE A 663 17.32 1.29 9.05
C ILE A 663 16.13 2.26 9.15
N PRO A 664 14.91 1.78 9.41
CA PRO A 664 13.76 2.65 9.69
C PRO A 664 13.97 3.47 10.96
N ASP A 665 13.45 4.70 11.00
CA ASP A 665 13.72 5.64 12.10
C ASP A 665 13.20 5.13 13.45
N SER A 666 12.04 4.45 13.45
CA SER A 666 11.48 3.79 14.65
C SER A 666 12.45 2.76 15.25
N VAL A 667 13.15 2.02 14.40
CA VAL A 667 14.16 1.03 14.78
C VAL A 667 15.46 1.71 15.19
N MET A 668 15.91 2.75 14.46
CA MET A 668 17.13 3.49 14.79
C MET A 668 17.07 4.04 16.23
N GLN A 669 15.94 4.62 16.63
CA GLN A 669 15.74 5.13 18.00
C GLN A 669 15.95 4.06 19.09
N ARG A 670 15.72 2.78 18.79
CA ARG A 670 15.93 1.67 19.73
C ARG A 670 17.36 1.13 19.63
N ILE A 671 17.98 1.17 18.45
CA ILE A 671 19.42 0.90 18.27
C ILE A 671 20.26 1.89 19.08
N GLU A 672 19.89 3.19 19.10
CA GLU A 672 20.63 4.22 19.84
C GLU A 672 20.68 3.98 21.36
N LYS A 673 19.68 3.26 21.91
CA LYS A 673 19.66 2.88 23.33
C LYS A 673 20.67 1.76 23.65
N ALA A 674 21.16 1.04 22.64
CA ALA A 674 22.03 -0.10 22.80
C ALA A 674 23.50 0.24 22.51
N LYS A 675 24.41 -0.50 23.15
CA LYS A 675 25.85 -0.39 22.94
C LYS A 675 26.38 -1.40 21.95
N ASN A 676 25.74 -2.57 21.89
CA ASN A 676 26.15 -3.69 21.05
C ASN A 676 25.08 -3.98 20.00
N VAL A 677 25.51 -4.23 18.77
CA VAL A 677 24.63 -4.55 17.65
C VAL A 677 25.07 -5.88 17.04
N TYR A 678 24.17 -6.86 17.02
CA TYR A 678 24.38 -8.09 16.28
C TYR A 678 23.65 -8.02 14.95
N ILE A 679 24.37 -8.19 13.85
CA ILE A 679 23.77 -8.23 12.51
C ILE A 679 23.69 -9.68 12.07
N ILE A 680 22.48 -10.17 11.79
CA ILE A 680 22.26 -11.54 11.34
C ILE A 680 22.13 -11.56 9.82
N GLY A 681 23.02 -12.32 9.18
CA GLY A 681 23.12 -12.45 7.73
C GLY A 681 24.34 -11.74 7.12
N GLY A 682 24.65 -12.14 5.88
CA GLY A 682 25.74 -11.56 5.08
C GLY A 682 25.47 -10.13 4.63
N THR A 683 26.39 -9.56 3.84
CA THR A 683 26.23 -8.20 3.29
C THR A 683 25.07 -8.09 2.28
N GLU A 684 24.69 -9.21 1.66
CA GLU A 684 23.50 -9.28 0.81
C GLU A 684 22.19 -9.21 1.61
N ALA A 685 22.20 -9.63 2.88
CA ALA A 685 21.05 -9.50 3.76
C ALA A 685 20.97 -8.09 4.36
N ILE A 686 22.08 -7.60 4.93
CA ILE A 686 22.19 -6.26 5.53
C ILE A 686 23.52 -5.67 5.08
N SER A 687 23.49 -4.59 4.30
CA SER A 687 24.68 -4.09 3.60
C SER A 687 25.77 -3.58 4.53
N LYS A 688 27.00 -3.55 4.01
CA LYS A 688 28.14 -2.98 4.72
C LYS A 688 27.96 -1.49 4.96
N ASP A 689 27.30 -0.78 4.05
CA ASP A 689 27.00 0.64 4.21
C ASP A 689 26.05 0.90 5.39
N LEU A 690 25.07 0.02 5.60
CA LEU A 690 24.20 0.10 6.78
C LEU A 690 24.98 -0.18 8.06
N GLU A 691 25.85 -1.19 8.06
CA GLU A 691 26.75 -1.48 9.18
C GLU A 691 27.64 -0.26 9.52
N ASN A 692 28.20 0.40 8.52
CA ASN A 692 29.07 1.57 8.71
C ASN A 692 28.33 2.76 9.34
N LYS A 693 27.01 2.87 9.16
CA LYS A 693 26.18 3.91 9.81
C LYS A 693 26.07 3.74 11.33
N LEU A 694 26.38 2.55 11.85
CA LEU A 694 26.35 2.23 13.28
C LEU A 694 27.76 2.19 13.88
N SER A 695 28.71 2.93 13.30
CA SER A 695 30.14 2.86 13.64
C SER A 695 30.49 3.27 15.07
N ASP A 696 29.58 3.95 15.77
CA ASP A 696 29.68 4.28 17.19
C ASP A 696 29.28 3.11 18.12
N LYS A 697 28.69 2.04 17.56
CA LYS A 697 28.28 0.83 18.29
C LYS A 697 29.32 -0.29 18.15
N LYS A 698 29.34 -1.21 19.11
CA LYS A 698 30.10 -2.46 18.98
C LYS A 698 29.34 -3.45 18.12
N ILE A 699 29.71 -3.55 16.84
CA ILE A 699 29.02 -4.42 15.88
C ILE A 699 29.65 -5.81 15.83
N THR A 700 28.81 -6.86 15.84
CA THR A 700 29.18 -8.24 15.54
C THR A 700 28.27 -8.79 14.45
N ARG A 701 28.82 -9.10 13.27
CA ARG A 701 28.06 -9.72 12.18
C ARG A 701 28.18 -11.23 12.26
N ILE A 702 27.04 -11.92 12.18
CA ILE A 702 26.92 -13.37 12.11
C ILE A 702 26.16 -13.73 10.84
N GLY A 703 26.90 -14.08 9.78
CA GLY A 703 26.33 -14.50 8.50
C GLY A 703 27.23 -15.51 7.80
N GLY A 704 26.64 -16.58 7.28
CA GLY A 704 27.26 -17.52 6.34
C GLY A 704 26.93 -17.18 4.88
N GLU A 705 27.39 -18.01 3.94
CA GLU A 705 26.96 -17.93 2.54
C GLU A 705 25.48 -18.34 2.40
N THR A 706 25.00 -19.17 3.32
CA THR A 706 23.65 -19.70 3.34
C THR A 706 22.96 -19.50 4.70
N ARG A 707 21.62 -19.57 4.72
CA ARG A 707 20.82 -19.53 5.97
C ARG A 707 21.17 -20.67 6.94
N PHE A 708 21.68 -21.78 6.41
CA PHE A 708 22.11 -22.95 7.18
C PHE A 708 23.40 -22.64 7.93
N GLU A 709 24.41 -22.12 7.24
CA GLU A 709 25.67 -21.69 7.85
C GLU A 709 25.47 -20.53 8.84
N THR A 710 24.60 -19.57 8.54
CA THR A 710 24.24 -18.51 9.49
C THR A 710 23.71 -19.12 10.81
N SER A 711 22.82 -20.12 10.72
CA SER A 711 22.29 -20.81 11.90
C SER A 711 23.35 -21.63 12.66
N GLN A 712 24.32 -22.21 11.96
CA GLN A 712 25.45 -22.91 12.59
C GLN A 712 26.33 -21.96 13.38
N LYS A 713 26.69 -20.80 12.80
CA LYS A 713 27.47 -19.77 13.50
C LYS A 713 26.72 -19.23 14.74
N ILE A 714 25.39 -19.10 14.66
CA ILE A 714 24.57 -18.78 15.84
C ILE A 714 24.67 -19.91 16.87
N ALA A 715 24.55 -21.18 16.47
CA ALA A 715 24.65 -22.32 17.38
C ALA A 715 26.04 -22.45 18.03
N GLU A 716 27.12 -22.12 17.32
CA GLU A 716 28.47 -22.01 17.86
C GLU A 716 28.54 -20.90 18.92
N MET A 717 27.97 -19.73 18.62
CA MET A 717 27.89 -18.63 19.56
C MET A 717 27.06 -18.99 20.80
N MET A 718 26.05 -19.87 20.70
CA MET A 718 25.31 -20.37 21.86
C MET A 718 26.20 -21.15 22.83
N GLY A 719 27.28 -21.80 22.35
CA GLY A 719 28.23 -22.54 23.17
C GLY A 719 27.72 -23.92 23.55
N ASN A 720 27.75 -24.23 24.86
CA ASN A 720 27.16 -25.47 25.39
C ASN A 720 25.66 -25.29 25.58
N TYR A 721 24.88 -26.19 24.99
CA TYR A 721 23.42 -26.23 25.09
C TYR A 721 22.96 -27.67 25.29
N THR A 722 21.94 -27.85 26.12
CA THR A 722 21.34 -29.17 26.41
C THR A 722 20.17 -29.49 25.50
N GLU A 723 19.64 -28.50 24.76
CA GLU A 723 18.55 -28.67 23.82
C GLU A 723 18.85 -27.96 22.49
N ALA A 724 18.35 -28.49 21.37
CA ALA A 724 18.42 -27.85 20.06
C ALA A 724 17.21 -28.20 19.18
N TYR A 725 16.77 -27.24 18.35
CA TYR A 725 15.58 -27.40 17.51
C TYR A 725 15.95 -27.45 16.03
N ILE A 726 15.48 -28.46 15.31
CA ILE A 726 15.80 -28.68 13.88
C ILE A 726 14.59 -28.29 13.05
N VAL A 727 14.81 -27.42 12.07
CA VAL A 727 13.75 -26.85 11.21
C VAL A 727 14.13 -26.89 9.74
N ASN A 728 13.14 -26.87 8.86
CA ASN A 728 13.37 -26.63 7.43
C ASN A 728 13.36 -25.11 7.17
N GLY A 729 14.51 -24.58 6.76
CA GLY A 729 14.66 -23.17 6.43
C GLY A 729 14.10 -22.75 5.08
N LEU A 730 13.80 -23.66 4.15
CA LEU A 730 13.31 -23.34 2.80
C LEU A 730 11.78 -23.34 2.72
N THR A 731 11.11 -24.24 3.44
CA THR A 731 9.65 -24.41 3.40
C THR A 731 8.98 -24.41 4.78
N GLY A 732 9.77 -24.37 5.86
CA GLY A 732 9.30 -24.49 7.24
C GLY A 732 9.52 -23.24 8.08
N GLU A 733 9.49 -22.04 7.48
CA GLU A 733 9.71 -20.77 8.21
C GLU A 733 8.70 -20.58 9.35
N ALA A 734 7.44 -20.98 9.16
CA ALA A 734 6.42 -20.93 10.20
C ALA A 734 6.64 -21.96 11.32
N ASP A 735 7.23 -23.12 11.00
CA ASP A 735 7.63 -24.13 12.00
C ASP A 735 8.79 -23.58 12.85
N ALA A 736 9.75 -22.88 12.22
CA ALA A 736 10.83 -22.19 12.93
C ALA A 736 10.31 -21.07 13.85
N MET A 737 9.35 -20.27 13.39
CA MET A 737 8.73 -19.25 14.23
C MET A 737 7.85 -19.81 15.33
N SER A 738 7.30 -21.01 15.15
CA SER A 738 6.53 -21.67 16.21
C SER A 738 7.40 -22.00 17.42
N ILE A 739 8.66 -22.39 17.22
CA ILE A 739 9.59 -22.75 18.29
C ILE A 739 10.43 -21.55 18.80
N SER A 740 10.31 -20.36 18.20
CA SER A 740 11.20 -19.23 18.46
C SER A 740 11.19 -18.76 19.92
N SER A 741 10.01 -18.63 20.52
CA SER A 741 9.84 -18.23 21.92
C SER A 741 10.40 -19.27 22.90
N VAL A 742 10.29 -20.57 22.55
CA VAL A 742 10.87 -21.67 23.34
C VAL A 742 12.39 -21.65 23.25
N ALA A 743 12.94 -21.48 22.05
CA ALA A 743 14.38 -21.34 21.83
C ALA A 743 14.96 -20.15 22.61
N ALA A 744 14.26 -19.01 22.60
CA ALA A 744 14.63 -17.85 23.40
C ALA A 744 14.54 -18.12 24.91
N LYS A 745 13.50 -18.82 25.38
CA LYS A 745 13.32 -19.19 26.79
C LYS A 745 14.44 -20.10 27.30
N LYS A 746 14.81 -21.09 26.50
CA LYS A 746 15.76 -22.15 26.89
C LYS A 746 17.21 -21.82 26.56
N GLY A 747 17.46 -20.76 25.80
CA GLY A 747 18.79 -20.49 25.25
C GLY A 747 19.27 -21.64 24.35
N ALA A 748 18.35 -22.25 23.60
CA ALA A 748 18.61 -23.38 22.71
C ALA A 748 18.76 -22.89 21.27
N PRO A 749 19.74 -23.38 20.49
CA PRO A 749 19.87 -23.03 19.08
C PRO A 749 18.74 -23.61 18.23
N ILE A 750 18.28 -22.83 17.26
CA ILE A 750 17.48 -23.29 16.12
C ILE A 750 18.45 -23.60 14.98
N ILE A 751 18.60 -24.88 14.67
CA ILE A 751 19.42 -25.41 13.58
C ILE A 751 18.57 -25.41 12.31
N VAL A 752 18.92 -24.56 11.37
CA VAL A 752 18.20 -24.41 10.10
C VAL A 752 18.80 -25.36 9.07
N THR A 753 17.94 -26.13 8.41
CA THR A 753 18.33 -27.17 7.42
C THR A 753 17.54 -27.02 6.13
N ASP A 754 17.91 -27.75 5.07
CA ASP A 754 17.09 -27.86 3.86
C ASP A 754 15.92 -28.86 4.02
N GLY A 755 15.75 -29.45 5.22
CA GLY A 755 14.78 -30.50 5.52
C GLY A 755 15.25 -31.92 5.21
N LYS A 756 16.40 -32.10 4.57
CA LYS A 756 16.93 -33.40 4.14
C LYS A 756 18.28 -33.71 4.75
N LYS A 757 19.14 -32.71 4.87
CA LYS A 757 20.52 -32.82 5.34
C LYS A 757 20.87 -31.63 6.24
N SER A 758 21.89 -31.83 7.05
CA SER A 758 22.40 -30.81 7.94
C SER A 758 23.90 -31.05 8.10
N ASP A 759 24.70 -30.00 7.94
CA ASP A 759 26.14 -30.07 8.19
C ASP A 759 26.48 -29.83 9.67
N HIS A 760 25.47 -29.52 10.49
CA HIS A 760 25.65 -29.38 11.93
C HIS A 760 25.95 -30.75 12.54
N GLU A 761 26.96 -30.80 13.43
CA GLU A 761 27.33 -32.03 14.11
C GLU A 761 26.42 -32.25 15.33
N LYS A 762 26.00 -33.50 15.53
CA LYS A 762 25.26 -33.89 16.73
C LYS A 762 26.19 -33.80 17.94
N LYS A 763 25.83 -32.99 18.93
CA LYS A 763 26.55 -32.87 20.20
C LYS A 763 26.08 -33.94 21.17
N SER A 764 27.03 -34.58 21.86
CA SER A 764 26.74 -35.55 22.92
C SER A 764 26.10 -34.85 24.12
N GLY A 765 25.05 -35.44 24.69
CA GLY A 765 24.33 -34.87 25.84
C GLY A 765 23.39 -33.71 25.50
N THR A 766 23.08 -33.51 24.22
CA THR A 766 22.07 -32.55 23.76
C THR A 766 20.83 -33.30 23.27
N ASP A 767 19.67 -32.88 23.74
CA ASP A 767 18.37 -33.34 23.27
C ASP A 767 17.95 -32.54 22.04
N TYR A 768 17.64 -33.24 20.95
CA TYR A 768 17.22 -32.61 19.70
C TYR A 768 15.72 -32.76 19.51
N THR A 769 15.06 -31.75 18.95
CA THR A 769 13.66 -31.85 18.54
C THR A 769 13.46 -31.27 17.15
N VAL A 770 12.91 -32.06 16.24
CA VAL A 770 12.46 -31.63 14.91
C VAL A 770 11.12 -30.92 15.04
N ILE A 771 11.01 -29.73 14.43
CA ILE A 771 9.76 -28.98 14.33
C ILE A 771 9.31 -28.96 12.88
N GLY A 772 8.12 -29.50 12.62
CA GLY A 772 7.56 -29.69 11.29
C GLY A 772 7.38 -31.16 10.92
N GLY A 773 6.42 -31.45 10.06
CA GLY A 773 6.12 -32.83 9.62
C GLY A 773 7.20 -33.41 8.70
N GLU A 774 7.11 -34.70 8.40
CA GLU A 774 8.10 -35.43 7.56
C GLU A 774 8.30 -34.82 6.17
N LYS A 775 7.25 -34.20 5.59
CA LYS A 775 7.33 -33.49 4.31
C LYS A 775 8.24 -32.26 4.38
N ALA A 776 8.34 -31.63 5.54
CA ALA A 776 9.21 -30.48 5.78
C ALA A 776 10.59 -30.94 6.24
N VAL A 777 10.66 -31.83 7.23
CA VAL A 777 11.93 -32.37 7.75
C VAL A 777 11.87 -33.89 7.73
N THR A 778 12.66 -34.51 6.85
CA THR A 778 12.67 -35.96 6.63
C THR A 778 13.07 -36.76 7.87
N GLU A 779 12.64 -38.02 7.92
CA GLU A 779 13.05 -38.98 8.97
C GLU A 779 14.57 -39.14 9.06
N ALA A 780 15.30 -39.01 7.95
CA ALA A 780 16.76 -39.09 7.96
C ALA A 780 17.43 -38.06 8.90
N LEU A 781 16.86 -36.86 9.03
CA LEU A 781 17.34 -35.86 9.98
C LEU A 781 16.92 -36.21 11.42
N GLU A 782 15.72 -36.73 11.61
CA GLU A 782 15.24 -37.20 12.91
C GLU A 782 16.16 -38.32 13.45
N GLU A 783 16.48 -39.30 12.61
CA GLU A 783 17.40 -40.40 12.93
C GLU A 783 18.82 -39.89 13.19
N LYS A 784 19.36 -39.01 12.32
CA LYS A 784 20.70 -38.43 12.47
C LYS A 784 20.87 -37.80 13.86
N TYR A 785 19.88 -37.07 14.33
CA TYR A 785 19.94 -36.38 15.61
C TYR A 785 19.35 -37.19 16.77
N SER A 786 18.71 -38.33 16.50
CA SER A 786 17.86 -39.05 17.46
C SER A 786 16.89 -38.11 18.14
N ALA A 787 16.22 -37.30 17.31
CA ALA A 787 15.39 -36.19 17.76
C ALA A 787 13.95 -36.63 18.01
N ASP A 788 13.28 -36.01 18.98
CA ASP A 788 11.82 -36.05 19.05
C ASP A 788 11.21 -35.21 17.92
N ARG A 789 9.95 -35.45 17.55
CA ARG A 789 9.23 -34.62 16.57
C ARG A 789 8.02 -33.91 17.17
N ILE A 790 7.85 -32.64 16.79
CA ILE A 790 6.64 -31.86 17.03
C ILE A 790 6.15 -31.34 15.68
N SER A 791 4.94 -31.72 15.28
CA SER A 791 4.38 -31.35 13.99
C SER A 791 2.86 -31.35 14.01
N GLY A 792 2.24 -30.59 13.11
CA GLY A 792 0.83 -30.70 12.76
C GLY A 792 0.61 -30.84 11.26
N ALA A 793 -0.63 -30.94 10.81
CA ALA A 793 -0.95 -31.06 9.38
C ALA A 793 -0.66 -29.76 8.60
N ASN A 794 -0.58 -28.63 9.30
CA ASN A 794 -0.27 -27.32 8.75
C ASN A 794 0.48 -26.47 9.80
N ARG A 795 0.92 -25.26 9.40
CA ARG A 795 1.69 -24.35 10.27
C ARG A 795 1.00 -23.98 11.59
N TYR A 796 -0.32 -23.86 11.59
CA TYR A 796 -1.10 -23.50 12.77
C TYR A 796 -1.23 -24.68 13.73
N GLU A 797 -1.35 -25.89 13.20
CA GLU A 797 -1.34 -27.11 14.00
C GLU A 797 0.05 -27.44 14.54
N THR A 798 1.13 -27.22 13.78
CA THR A 798 2.49 -27.32 14.33
C THR A 798 2.68 -26.29 15.44
N ASN A 799 2.26 -25.04 15.23
CA ASN A 799 2.31 -24.00 16.26
C ASN A 799 1.53 -24.41 17.52
N ARG A 800 0.30 -24.93 17.36
CA ARG A 800 -0.51 -25.44 18.46
C ARG A 800 0.18 -26.57 19.22
N ALA A 801 0.77 -27.54 18.51
CA ALA A 801 1.50 -28.64 19.17
C ALA A 801 2.70 -28.14 19.98
N VAL A 802 3.41 -27.11 19.50
CA VAL A 802 4.46 -26.44 20.27
C VAL A 802 3.87 -25.72 21.49
N MET A 803 2.78 -24.96 21.31
CA MET A 803 2.12 -24.24 22.39
C MET A 803 1.57 -25.17 23.48
N ASP A 804 0.99 -26.32 23.11
CA ASP A 804 0.46 -27.30 24.06
C ASP A 804 1.59 -27.97 24.86
N LYS A 805 2.72 -28.28 24.21
CA LYS A 805 3.87 -28.91 24.88
C LYS A 805 4.59 -27.96 25.84
N PHE A 806 4.76 -26.68 25.46
CA PHE A 806 5.63 -25.76 26.22
C PHE A 806 4.89 -24.64 26.98
N TYR A 807 3.63 -24.38 26.65
CA TYR A 807 2.84 -23.22 27.15
C TYR A 807 1.38 -23.57 27.48
N SER A 808 1.08 -24.83 27.80
CA SER A 808 -0.28 -25.26 28.20
C SER A 808 -0.81 -24.57 29.45
N GLY A 809 0.08 -24.17 30.37
CA GLY A 809 -0.26 -23.45 31.60
C GLY A 809 -0.03 -21.93 31.55
N ALA A 810 0.16 -21.33 30.36
CA ALA A 810 0.38 -19.90 30.26
C ALA A 810 -0.94 -19.10 30.38
N ASP A 811 -1.02 -18.22 31.39
CA ASP A 811 -2.17 -17.32 31.59
C ASP A 811 -2.30 -16.26 30.50
N THR A 812 -1.17 -15.87 29.91
CA THR A 812 -1.08 -14.91 28.82
C THR A 812 -0.39 -15.55 27.62
N VAL A 813 -0.95 -15.34 26.43
CA VAL A 813 -0.33 -15.73 25.15
C VAL A 813 -0.21 -14.52 24.22
N TYR A 814 0.87 -14.48 23.45
CA TYR A 814 0.99 -13.51 22.36
C TYR A 814 0.36 -14.12 21.11
N LEU A 815 -0.23 -13.30 20.25
CA LEU A 815 -0.73 -13.74 18.95
C LEU A 815 -0.21 -12.84 17.84
N ALA A 816 0.21 -13.46 16.73
CA ALA A 816 0.84 -12.78 15.60
C ALA A 816 0.42 -13.43 14.28
N ASN A 817 0.52 -12.67 13.20
CA ASN A 817 0.15 -13.15 11.87
C ASN A 817 1.04 -14.33 11.42
N GLY A 818 0.40 -15.48 11.19
CA GLY A 818 1.07 -16.73 10.76
C GLY A 818 1.48 -16.78 9.30
N GLU A 819 1.13 -15.76 8.50
CA GLU A 819 1.51 -15.64 7.09
C GLU A 819 2.80 -14.83 6.90
N THR A 820 2.90 -13.67 7.56
CA THR A 820 4.03 -12.74 7.38
C THR A 820 5.19 -12.97 8.35
N LEU A 821 4.92 -13.55 9.53
CA LEU A 821 5.89 -14.06 10.51
C LEU A 821 6.88 -13.06 11.15
N VAL A 822 7.08 -11.84 10.61
CA VAL A 822 8.03 -10.85 11.16
C VAL A 822 7.68 -10.44 12.59
N ASP A 823 6.40 -10.25 12.88
CA ASP A 823 5.93 -9.85 14.20
C ASP A 823 6.09 -10.99 15.22
N ALA A 824 5.89 -12.24 14.78
CA ALA A 824 6.16 -13.42 15.58
C ALA A 824 7.65 -13.55 15.93
N MET A 825 8.54 -13.30 14.95
CA MET A 825 9.98 -13.26 15.18
C MET A 825 10.34 -12.19 16.21
N SER A 826 9.84 -10.97 16.04
CA SER A 826 10.14 -9.83 16.93
C SER A 826 9.59 -10.05 18.34
N ALA A 827 8.46 -10.76 18.47
CA ALA A 827 7.86 -11.10 19.75
C ALA A 827 8.57 -12.25 20.50
N SER A 828 9.47 -12.99 19.86
CA SER A 828 10.05 -14.23 20.42
C SER A 828 10.62 -14.05 21.83
N LEU A 829 11.35 -12.96 22.09
CA LEU A 829 11.97 -12.71 23.39
C LEU A 829 10.95 -12.33 24.47
N ILE A 830 10.04 -11.39 24.17
CA ILE A 830 9.05 -10.95 25.16
C ILE A 830 8.04 -12.06 25.48
N ALA A 831 7.73 -12.90 24.48
CA ALA A 831 6.83 -14.02 24.61
C ALA A 831 7.51 -15.29 25.16
N LYS A 832 8.78 -15.25 25.60
CA LYS A 832 9.51 -16.46 26.02
C LYS A 832 8.80 -17.29 27.10
N ASN A 833 8.01 -16.66 27.97
CA ASN A 833 7.23 -17.33 29.01
C ASN A 833 5.74 -17.55 28.68
N SER A 834 5.28 -16.99 27.57
CA SER A 834 3.86 -16.95 27.16
C SER A 834 3.57 -17.71 25.88
N GLY A 835 4.58 -17.86 25.02
CA GLY A 835 4.45 -18.39 23.67
C GLY A 835 3.80 -17.41 22.69
N VAL A 836 3.98 -17.71 21.39
CA VAL A 836 3.38 -16.96 20.29
C VAL A 836 2.46 -17.90 19.51
N VAL A 837 1.18 -17.58 19.52
CA VAL A 837 0.14 -18.24 18.73
C VAL A 837 0.12 -17.62 17.34
N LEU A 838 0.36 -18.43 16.31
CA LEU A 838 0.24 -18.00 14.92
C LEU A 838 -1.24 -18.03 14.52
N VAL A 839 -1.77 -16.90 14.05
CA VAL A 839 -3.17 -16.76 13.65
C VAL A 839 -3.33 -16.39 12.19
N SER A 840 -4.46 -16.79 11.61
CA SER A 840 -4.97 -16.37 10.31
C SER A 840 -6.49 -16.22 10.37
N LYS A 841 -7.12 -15.72 9.30
CA LYS A 841 -8.58 -15.61 9.21
C LYS A 841 -9.31 -16.94 9.47
N ASN A 842 -8.68 -18.07 9.11
CA ASN A 842 -9.29 -19.40 9.16
C ASN A 842 -8.56 -20.37 10.11
N SER A 843 -7.63 -19.90 10.93
CA SER A 843 -6.98 -20.78 11.91
C SER A 843 -7.93 -21.12 13.05
N ASP A 844 -7.80 -22.33 13.60
CA ASP A 844 -8.42 -22.65 14.88
C ASP A 844 -7.73 -21.81 15.98
N ASN A 845 -8.50 -20.92 16.60
CA ASN A 845 -8.04 -20.04 17.68
C ASN A 845 -8.50 -20.51 19.07
N SER A 846 -8.98 -21.75 19.20
CA SER A 846 -9.43 -22.34 20.47
C SER A 846 -8.40 -22.28 21.60
N ILE A 847 -7.10 -22.23 21.27
CA ILE A 847 -6.00 -22.09 22.25
C ILE A 847 -5.99 -20.73 22.96
N LEU A 848 -6.65 -19.72 22.40
CA LEU A 848 -6.80 -18.39 23.01
C LEU A 848 -7.90 -18.37 24.08
N LYS A 849 -8.76 -19.39 24.12
CA LYS A 849 -9.89 -19.45 25.04
C LYS A 849 -9.37 -19.45 26.48
N SER A 850 -10.02 -18.66 27.32
CA SER A 850 -9.72 -18.60 28.75
C SER A 850 -8.27 -18.23 29.07
N ARG A 851 -7.68 -17.32 28.28
CA ARG A 851 -6.35 -16.75 28.49
C ARG A 851 -6.35 -15.25 28.21
N ASN A 852 -5.46 -14.52 28.87
CA ASN A 852 -5.10 -13.17 28.47
C ASN A 852 -4.38 -13.22 27.11
N THR A 853 -4.64 -12.25 26.26
CA THR A 853 -4.09 -12.20 24.91
C THR A 853 -3.40 -10.88 24.62
N VAL A 854 -2.26 -10.95 23.95
CA VAL A 854 -1.51 -9.78 23.46
C VAL A 854 -1.33 -9.91 21.96
N GLN A 855 -2.06 -9.13 21.18
CA GLN A 855 -1.86 -9.06 19.74
C GLN A 855 -0.58 -8.28 19.43
N VAL A 856 0.22 -8.82 18.51
CA VAL A 856 1.43 -8.19 18.02
C VAL A 856 1.33 -7.98 16.52
N GLY A 857 1.42 -6.72 16.12
CA GLY A 857 1.31 -6.32 14.72
C GLY A 857 -0.12 -6.37 14.18
N GLY A 858 -0.32 -5.66 13.07
CA GLY A 858 -1.61 -5.60 12.38
C GLY A 858 -1.91 -6.91 11.65
N THR A 859 -3.12 -7.44 11.86
CA THR A 859 -3.69 -8.49 11.02
C THR A 859 -4.65 -7.82 10.04
N SER A 860 -4.59 -8.15 8.74
CA SER A 860 -5.58 -7.70 7.73
C SER A 860 -6.98 -8.33 7.93
N PHE A 861 -7.21 -8.90 9.10
CA PHE A 861 -8.39 -9.66 9.49
C PHE A 861 -8.55 -9.54 11.01
N THR A 862 -9.79 -9.53 11.50
CA THR A 862 -10.07 -9.62 12.93
C THR A 862 -9.81 -11.03 13.43
N VAL A 863 -9.07 -11.17 14.53
CA VAL A 863 -8.83 -12.47 15.17
C VAL A 863 -10.04 -12.80 16.04
N ASN A 864 -10.75 -13.89 15.73
CA ASN A 864 -11.81 -14.37 16.60
C ASN A 864 -11.20 -14.98 17.87
N ILE A 865 -11.40 -14.33 19.02
CA ILE A 865 -10.97 -14.80 20.34
C ILE A 865 -12.17 -15.47 21.02
N PRO A 866 -12.16 -16.81 21.19
CA PRO A 866 -13.28 -17.53 21.78
C PRO A 866 -13.46 -17.16 23.27
N LYS A 867 -14.70 -16.88 23.68
CA LYS A 867 -15.10 -16.55 25.07
C LYS A 867 -15.22 -17.77 26.01
#